data_AF-A0A0D6MB02-F1
#
_entry.id   AF-A0A0D6MB02-F1
#
_cell.length_a   1.000
_cell.length_b   1.000
_cell.length_c   1.000
_cell.angle_alpha   90.00
_cell.angle_beta   90.00
_cell.angle_gamma   90.00
#
_symmetry.space_group_name_H-M   'P 1'
#
loop_
_entity.id
_entity.type
_entity.pdbx_description
1 polymer ?
#
loop_
_entity_poly.entity_id
_entity_poly.type
_entity_poly.pdbx_seq_one_letter_code
_entity_poly.pdbx_strand_id
1 'polypeptide(L)'
;MSDLFPTDVDAGVADDVVKFCYREDVSLIVVGPEGPLADGFVDQIGGRVPVFGPTKEGAMLEASKIFSKTFMRDFGLPTARFAQFEDACDAKAFIEKCDWRGIVVKADGLAAGKGVVVAEDKQTAVEAAKQMLAGQFGSSSSRILLEERLYGYEVSALCFTDGTTTARMPLIRDHKRLLENDQGPNTGGMGVVGPVTVPDAVDQEITRILEETVACLRKKGIVYKGVIYAGFMVTGDGPKLLEYNCRFGDPETEIIMRLLKSDLYSICMACTNGTLYEQKIEWDDRQACGIVLASKNYPYSGDKGTPIVVTNGGRILCVTSLASTAAEARARAIRACEEVKFEGKFFRRDIGVVRNGAAKTLTYGDSGVNIDEGNAFVEDIKGLVKSTLKKGTGQIADIMSDYSGIGHDVVGMCVNDVLCHCAAPIAFVDYFVSGKLNRSRAREMVASIAEACIESGCSLVGGETAEMPGVYGPTQWDLAGCAVAVREPEWPMLPDSKSIQEGDLLIGLTSSGVHSNGFSLVRKIFEVNRISYKEKTPWDSQKTYGQVLLVPTRLYVRPVLPLLKDRLVKGCAHITGGGIEENAIRVLDSKGDLALEVDASSWPKLEIFNWLAAAGPVNTEICPKCHNSSGIGMVLVVAPSQAKELEDRLLEMGERSYRIGKVVRREGDPLIRFTNMDTAFDTFKYPRISRPKVKVGILISGTGSNMKKLIESSQTAASYCEVAVVISNKPDVKGLEVARQMGVEALCVPHTQIREEGEAKVTEALRSRGIHLICLAGYMRVLSASFVREWHNRIINIHPSLLPSFRGAYAVRDALEFGAKVTGCSAHFVDVSAAICYGILVKS
;
A
#
# COMPACT_ATOMS: atom_id res chain seq x y z
N MET A 1 -45.59 28.17 -2.09
CA MET A 1 -44.72 28.37 -0.91
C MET A 1 -45.45 28.11 0.42
N SER A 2 -46.76 27.83 0.42
CA SER A 2 -47.51 27.35 1.59
C SER A 2 -47.27 25.88 1.95
N ASP A 3 -46.76 25.08 1.02
CA ASP A 3 -46.70 23.61 1.15
C ASP A 3 -45.37 23.08 1.73
N LEU A 4 -44.58 23.97 2.33
CA LEU A 4 -43.27 23.66 2.95
C LEU A 4 -43.26 23.87 4.46
N PHE A 5 -44.41 24.16 5.07
CA PHE A 5 -44.53 24.24 6.53
C PHE A 5 -44.86 22.84 7.09
N PRO A 6 -44.17 22.39 8.16
CA PRO A 6 -44.50 21.13 8.81
C PRO A 6 -45.94 21.19 9.33
N THR A 7 -46.71 20.14 9.04
CA THR A 7 -47.99 19.92 9.71
C THR A 7 -47.72 19.62 11.18
N ASP A 8 -48.25 20.43 12.08
CA ASP A 8 -48.04 20.28 13.52
C ASP A 8 -48.75 19.01 14.02
N VAL A 9 -47.98 17.93 14.17
CA VAL A 9 -48.44 16.66 14.74
C VAL A 9 -47.61 16.43 16.00
N ASP A 10 -48.30 16.21 17.12
CA ASP A 10 -47.63 15.88 18.38
C ASP A 10 -46.96 14.51 18.26
N ALA A 11 -45.63 14.51 18.11
CA ALA A 11 -44.82 13.30 17.99
C ALA A 11 -44.83 12.43 19.26
N GLY A 12 -45.37 12.93 20.38
CA GLY A 12 -45.56 12.16 21.62
C GLY A 12 -46.81 11.29 21.62
N VAL A 13 -47.74 11.47 20.67
CA VAL A 13 -49.02 10.75 20.62
C VAL A 13 -49.05 9.81 19.41
N ALA A 14 -48.84 8.51 19.66
CA ALA A 14 -48.74 7.50 18.61
C ALA A 14 -49.96 7.46 17.66
N ASP A 15 -51.18 7.61 18.18
CA ASP A 15 -52.39 7.57 17.35
C ASP A 15 -52.51 8.76 16.38
N ASP A 16 -52.00 9.92 16.76
CA ASP A 16 -52.02 11.10 15.88
C ASP A 16 -50.96 10.99 14.79
N VAL A 17 -49.79 10.41 15.10
CA VAL A 17 -48.78 10.05 14.09
C VAL A 17 -49.32 8.99 13.12
N VAL A 18 -50.07 7.99 13.58
CA VAL A 18 -50.69 6.98 12.70
C VAL A 18 -51.73 7.60 11.77
N LYS A 19 -52.61 8.47 12.27
CA LYS A 19 -53.59 9.18 11.44
C LYS A 19 -52.90 10.02 10.37
N PHE A 20 -51.81 10.70 10.75
CA PHE A 20 -50.97 11.45 9.82
C PHE A 20 -50.37 10.53 8.74
N CYS A 21 -49.80 9.39 9.14
CA CYS A 21 -49.20 8.45 8.19
C CYS A 21 -50.20 7.94 7.16
N TYR A 22 -51.44 7.62 7.56
CA TYR A 22 -52.47 7.21 6.61
C TYR A 22 -52.97 8.36 5.72
N ARG A 23 -53.00 9.59 6.23
CA ARG A 23 -53.44 10.76 5.46
C ARG A 23 -52.43 11.13 4.38
N GLU A 24 -51.14 11.06 4.69
CA GLU A 24 -50.04 11.47 3.80
C GLU A 24 -49.35 10.30 3.08
N ASP A 25 -49.89 9.08 3.20
CA ASP A 25 -49.34 7.84 2.61
C ASP A 25 -47.88 7.55 3.00
N VAL A 26 -47.57 7.69 4.29
CA VAL A 26 -46.22 7.45 4.85
C VAL A 26 -45.96 5.96 4.99
N SER A 27 -44.93 5.47 4.29
CA SER A 27 -44.56 4.04 4.28
C SER A 27 -43.61 3.59 5.38
N LEU A 28 -42.93 4.52 6.06
CA LEU A 28 -41.91 4.24 7.08
C LEU A 28 -41.81 5.37 8.09
N ILE A 29 -41.79 5.04 9.37
CA ILE A 29 -41.50 5.97 10.47
C ILE A 29 -40.07 5.72 10.95
N VAL A 30 -39.24 6.77 11.00
CA VAL A 30 -37.88 6.72 11.57
C VAL A 30 -37.87 7.54 12.85
N VAL A 31 -37.65 6.91 13.99
CA VAL A 31 -37.65 7.61 15.30
C VAL A 31 -36.24 8.12 15.59
N GLY A 32 -36.08 9.44 15.61
CA GLY A 32 -34.81 10.11 15.91
C GLY A 32 -34.48 10.16 17.41
N PRO A 33 -35.32 10.79 18.26
CA PRO A 33 -35.01 10.99 19.67
C PRO A 33 -35.28 9.75 20.53
N GLU A 34 -34.56 9.65 21.65
CA GLU A 34 -34.62 8.55 22.60
C GLU A 34 -35.88 8.54 23.46
N GLY A 35 -36.47 9.71 23.76
CA GLY A 35 -37.65 9.84 24.62
C GLY A 35 -38.85 9.00 24.14
N PRO A 36 -39.33 9.18 22.90
CA PRO A 36 -40.41 8.37 22.35
C PRO A 36 -40.12 6.86 22.35
N LEU A 37 -38.86 6.45 22.13
CA LEU A 37 -38.47 5.04 22.18
C LEU A 37 -38.59 4.49 23.60
N ALA A 38 -38.13 5.23 24.61
CA ALA A 38 -38.24 4.86 26.03
C ALA A 38 -39.70 4.81 26.52
N ASP A 39 -40.57 5.66 25.98
CA ASP A 39 -42.01 5.67 26.30
C ASP A 39 -42.78 4.54 25.60
N GLY A 40 -42.14 3.82 24.67
CA GLY A 40 -42.71 2.69 23.94
C GLY A 40 -43.55 3.10 22.74
N PHE A 41 -43.17 4.18 22.05
CA PHE A 41 -43.84 4.63 20.83
C PHE A 41 -43.95 3.52 19.79
N VAL A 42 -42.88 2.74 19.59
CA VAL A 42 -42.85 1.61 18.63
C VAL A 42 -43.89 0.54 19.00
N ASP A 43 -44.02 0.22 20.28
CA ASP A 43 -45.01 -0.73 20.78
C ASP A 43 -46.44 -0.21 20.59
N GLN A 44 -46.66 1.08 20.83
CA GLN A 44 -47.96 1.74 20.65
C GLN A 44 -48.39 1.79 19.19
N ILE A 45 -47.48 1.95 18.22
CA ILE A 45 -47.81 1.85 16.79
C ILE A 45 -48.31 0.44 16.43
N GLY A 46 -47.82 -0.60 17.11
CA GLY A 46 -48.38 -1.95 17.00
C GLY A 46 -48.33 -2.55 15.60
N GLY A 47 -47.33 -2.16 14.78
CA GLY A 47 -47.16 -2.65 13.41
C GLY A 47 -48.12 -2.07 12.38
N ARG A 48 -48.95 -1.07 12.75
CA ARG A 48 -49.85 -0.35 11.82
C ARG A 48 -49.09 0.32 10.67
N VAL A 49 -47.89 0.82 10.95
CA VAL A 49 -46.93 1.37 10.00
C VAL A 49 -45.54 0.80 10.36
N PRO A 50 -44.67 0.46 9.39
CA PRO A 50 -43.30 0.08 9.69
C PRO A 50 -42.56 1.17 10.47
N VAL A 51 -41.94 0.80 11.59
CA VAL A 51 -41.17 1.72 12.44
C VAL A 51 -39.73 1.26 12.55
N PHE A 52 -38.81 2.12 12.15
CA PHE A 52 -37.38 1.96 12.37
C PHE A 52 -37.01 2.58 13.73
N GLY A 53 -36.84 1.69 14.71
CA GLY A 53 -36.52 2.02 16.10
C GLY A 53 -36.83 0.82 17.02
N PRO A 54 -36.14 0.69 18.15
CA PRO A 54 -36.35 -0.43 19.05
C PRO A 54 -37.69 -0.31 19.80
N THR A 55 -38.22 -1.45 20.24
CA THR A 55 -39.32 -1.48 21.23
C THR A 55 -38.87 -0.88 22.56
N LYS A 56 -39.81 -0.58 23.44
CA LYS A 56 -39.55 -0.10 24.81
C LYS A 56 -38.53 -0.95 25.54
N GLU A 57 -38.64 -2.27 25.43
CA GLU A 57 -37.71 -3.22 26.04
C GLU A 57 -36.29 -3.10 25.47
N GLY A 58 -36.15 -2.89 24.16
CA GLY A 58 -34.86 -2.61 23.53
C GLY A 58 -34.30 -1.25 23.92
N ALA A 59 -35.15 -0.23 24.02
CA ALA A 59 -34.78 1.13 24.40
C ALA A 59 -34.24 1.21 25.85
N MET A 60 -34.52 0.22 26.70
CA MET A 60 -33.96 0.11 28.06
C MET A 60 -32.42 0.08 28.07
N LEU A 61 -31.76 -0.28 26.97
CA LEU A 61 -30.30 -0.19 26.85
C LEU A 61 -29.76 1.25 27.02
N GLU A 62 -30.52 2.26 26.62
CA GLU A 62 -30.21 3.69 26.84
C GLU A 62 -31.00 4.25 28.03
N ALA A 63 -32.29 3.90 28.15
CA ALA A 63 -33.19 4.51 29.13
C ALA A 63 -32.84 4.17 30.59
N SER A 64 -32.16 3.05 30.86
CA SER A 64 -31.62 2.71 32.17
C SER A 64 -30.17 2.26 32.08
N LYS A 65 -29.26 3.06 32.63
CA LYS A 65 -27.83 2.71 32.70
C LYS A 65 -27.58 1.48 33.58
N ILE A 66 -28.40 1.29 34.62
CA ILE A 66 -28.33 0.09 35.47
C ILE A 66 -28.72 -1.16 34.67
N PHE A 67 -29.80 -1.10 33.88
CA PHE A 67 -30.18 -2.20 33.00
C PHE A 67 -29.07 -2.52 31.99
N SER A 68 -28.52 -1.49 31.36
CA SER A 68 -27.43 -1.59 30.38
C SER A 68 -26.20 -2.30 30.96
N LYS A 69 -25.73 -1.87 32.15
CA LYS A 69 -24.57 -2.47 32.81
C LYS A 69 -24.83 -3.88 33.32
N THR A 70 -26.03 -4.13 33.84
CA THR A 70 -26.47 -5.47 34.25
C THR A 70 -26.49 -6.41 33.05
N PHE A 71 -27.04 -5.97 31.92
CA PHE A 71 -27.01 -6.71 30.66
C PHE A 71 -25.58 -7.04 30.21
N MET A 72 -24.67 -6.07 30.23
CA MET A 72 -23.26 -6.30 29.89
C MET A 72 -22.62 -7.34 30.82
N ARG A 73 -22.83 -7.25 32.13
CA ARG A 73 -22.29 -8.20 33.11
C ARG A 73 -22.85 -9.61 32.91
N ASP A 74 -24.17 -9.74 32.79
CA ASP A 74 -24.85 -11.04 32.73
C ASP A 74 -24.45 -11.85 31.46
N PHE A 75 -24.07 -11.14 30.39
CA PHE A 75 -23.60 -11.75 29.13
C PHE A 75 -22.09 -11.68 28.91
N GLY A 76 -21.32 -11.14 29.87
CA GLY A 76 -19.85 -11.10 29.80
C GLY A 76 -19.28 -10.09 28.80
N LEU A 77 -20.03 -9.04 28.44
CA LEU A 77 -19.54 -7.98 27.57
C LEU A 77 -18.57 -7.05 28.32
N PRO A 78 -17.44 -6.64 27.71
CA PRO A 78 -16.39 -5.89 28.39
C PRO A 78 -16.87 -4.47 28.73
N THR A 79 -16.95 -4.14 30.02
CA THR A 79 -17.33 -2.81 30.51
C THR A 79 -16.59 -2.48 31.81
N ALA A 80 -16.74 -1.24 32.29
CA ALA A 80 -16.22 -0.78 33.58
C ALA A 80 -16.85 -1.58 34.73
N ARG A 81 -16.05 -1.95 35.74
CA ARG A 81 -16.58 -2.43 37.03
C ARG A 81 -17.56 -1.42 37.60
N PHE A 82 -18.70 -1.88 38.11
CA PHE A 82 -19.75 -0.99 38.58
C PHE A 82 -20.48 -1.53 39.83
N ALA A 83 -21.13 -0.63 40.54
CA ALA A 83 -22.04 -0.91 41.65
C ALA A 83 -23.22 0.08 41.63
N GLN A 84 -24.39 -0.37 42.11
CA GLN A 84 -25.63 0.42 42.10
C GLN A 84 -26.09 0.72 43.52
N PHE A 85 -26.65 1.91 43.74
CA PHE A 85 -27.09 2.36 45.07
C PHE A 85 -28.40 3.15 44.98
N GLU A 86 -29.24 2.99 46.00
CA GLU A 86 -30.47 3.75 46.22
C GLU A 86 -30.37 4.64 47.47
N ASP A 87 -29.40 4.37 48.34
CA ASP A 87 -29.13 5.12 49.57
C ASP A 87 -27.75 5.80 49.54
N ALA A 88 -27.69 7.05 50.01
CA ALA A 88 -26.48 7.86 49.97
C ALA A 88 -25.43 7.42 51.00
N CYS A 89 -25.83 6.85 52.13
CA CYS A 89 -24.90 6.33 53.14
C CYS A 89 -24.21 5.07 52.63
N ASP A 90 -24.95 4.17 51.98
CA ASP A 90 -24.40 2.95 51.37
C ASP A 90 -23.45 3.28 50.21
N ALA A 91 -23.84 4.22 49.35
CA ALA A 91 -22.97 4.71 48.27
C ALA A 91 -21.66 5.31 48.83
N LYS A 92 -21.74 6.11 49.89
CA LYS A 92 -20.57 6.67 50.57
C LYS A 92 -19.68 5.58 51.15
N ALA A 93 -20.25 4.61 51.86
CA ALA A 93 -19.49 3.52 52.47
C ALA A 93 -18.75 2.68 51.42
N PHE A 94 -19.36 2.48 50.24
CA PHE A 94 -18.70 1.83 49.11
C PHE A 94 -17.55 2.67 48.53
N ILE A 95 -17.77 3.96 48.27
CA ILE A 95 -16.75 4.88 47.73
C ILE A 95 -15.52 4.95 48.64
N GLU A 96 -15.73 4.99 49.96
CA GLU A 96 -14.64 5.04 50.93
C GLU A 96 -13.80 3.75 50.90
N LYS A 97 -14.44 2.59 50.73
CA LYS A 97 -13.78 1.27 50.77
C LYS A 97 -13.22 0.80 49.42
N CYS A 98 -13.73 1.27 48.29
CA CYS A 98 -13.32 0.78 46.97
C CYS A 98 -11.85 1.14 46.66
N ASP A 99 -11.18 0.24 45.96
CA ASP A 99 -9.78 0.34 45.51
C ASP A 99 -9.63 0.97 44.11
N TRP A 100 -10.72 1.55 43.58
CA TRP A 100 -10.74 2.13 42.24
C TRP A 100 -9.92 3.43 42.18
N ARG A 101 -9.08 3.56 41.14
CA ARG A 101 -8.22 4.74 40.91
C ARG A 101 -9.00 6.04 40.70
N GLY A 102 -10.22 5.94 40.18
CA GLY A 102 -11.15 7.05 39.99
C GLY A 102 -12.57 6.52 39.86
N ILE A 103 -13.56 7.36 40.16
CA ILE A 103 -14.97 6.97 40.24
C ILE A 103 -15.80 7.88 39.34
N VAL A 104 -16.71 7.30 38.56
CA VAL A 104 -17.71 8.01 37.78
C VAL A 104 -19.08 7.76 38.41
N VAL A 105 -19.79 8.83 38.75
CA VAL A 105 -21.15 8.78 39.30
C VAL A 105 -22.14 9.08 38.18
N LYS A 106 -23.07 8.16 37.90
CA LYS A 106 -24.09 8.30 36.86
C LYS A 106 -25.48 8.13 37.45
N ALA A 107 -26.42 8.98 37.03
CA ALA A 107 -27.85 8.77 37.26
C ALA A 107 -28.38 7.66 36.34
N ASP A 108 -29.28 6.81 36.85
CA ASP A 108 -29.82 5.66 36.10
C ASP A 108 -30.59 6.09 34.85
N GLY A 109 -31.51 7.06 35.00
CA GLY A 109 -32.38 7.52 33.91
C GLY A 109 -31.68 8.44 32.88
N LEU A 110 -32.44 8.88 31.89
CA LEU A 110 -31.96 9.70 30.76
C LEU A 110 -31.32 11.03 31.19
N ALA A 111 -31.80 11.65 32.29
CA ALA A 111 -31.22 12.84 32.93
C ALA A 111 -30.76 13.97 31.96
N ALA A 112 -31.39 14.07 30.78
CA ALA A 112 -31.03 14.95 29.66
C ALA A 112 -29.52 14.98 29.32
N GLY A 113 -28.81 13.85 29.47
CA GLY A 113 -27.36 13.76 29.23
C GLY A 113 -26.47 14.50 30.24
N LYS A 114 -27.05 15.13 31.28
CA LYS A 114 -26.33 15.91 32.30
C LYS A 114 -26.04 15.11 33.59
N GLY A 115 -26.56 13.89 33.68
CA GLY A 115 -26.46 13.03 34.87
C GLY A 115 -25.17 12.22 35.02
N VAL A 116 -24.02 12.70 34.51
CA VAL A 116 -22.73 11.99 34.61
C VAL A 116 -21.67 12.92 35.20
N VAL A 117 -21.07 12.50 36.32
CA VAL A 117 -20.00 13.22 37.01
C VAL A 117 -18.76 12.33 37.09
N VAL A 118 -17.67 12.77 36.48
CA VAL A 118 -16.34 12.12 36.60
C VAL A 118 -15.62 12.77 37.78
N ALA A 119 -15.52 12.05 38.90
CA ALA A 119 -14.90 12.58 40.11
C ALA A 119 -13.37 12.42 40.08
N GLU A 120 -12.65 13.47 40.49
CA GLU A 120 -11.18 13.46 40.60
C GLU A 120 -10.71 12.86 41.92
N ASP A 121 -11.56 12.88 42.95
CA ASP A 121 -11.30 12.34 44.27
C ASP A 121 -12.58 11.72 44.87
N LYS A 122 -12.40 10.97 45.97
CA LYS A 122 -13.51 10.29 46.65
C LYS A 122 -14.53 11.26 47.27
N GLN A 123 -14.10 12.43 47.70
CA GLN A 123 -14.99 13.43 48.33
C GLN A 123 -15.95 14.02 47.29
N THR A 124 -15.45 14.34 46.10
CA THR A 124 -16.24 14.78 44.94
C THR A 124 -17.23 13.71 44.52
N ALA A 125 -16.83 12.43 44.52
CA ALA A 125 -17.74 11.32 44.21
C ALA A 125 -18.87 11.18 45.25
N VAL A 126 -18.57 11.31 46.54
CA VAL A 126 -19.56 11.25 47.62
C VAL A 126 -20.56 12.40 47.52
N GLU A 127 -20.09 13.62 47.25
CA GLU A 127 -20.95 14.78 47.12
C GLU A 127 -21.86 14.66 45.89
N ALA A 128 -21.33 14.22 44.74
CA ALA A 128 -22.13 13.96 43.55
C ALA A 128 -23.21 12.88 43.78
N ALA A 129 -22.85 11.77 44.45
CA ALA A 129 -23.78 10.71 44.81
C ALA A 129 -24.91 11.23 45.72
N LYS A 130 -24.57 12.04 46.72
CA LYS A 130 -25.52 12.65 47.65
C LYS A 130 -26.49 13.61 46.95
N GLN A 131 -25.98 14.47 46.07
CA GLN A 131 -26.81 15.43 45.32
C GLN A 131 -27.76 14.72 44.36
N MET A 132 -27.29 13.70 43.63
CA MET A 132 -28.14 12.93 42.72
C MET A 132 -29.25 12.19 43.48
N LEU A 133 -28.93 11.48 44.56
CA LEU A 133 -29.89 10.74 45.37
C LEU A 133 -30.84 11.65 46.18
N ALA A 134 -30.48 12.92 46.40
CA ALA A 134 -31.38 13.94 46.95
C ALA A 134 -32.40 14.50 45.93
N GLY A 135 -32.41 13.98 44.69
CA GLY A 135 -33.43 14.29 43.68
C GLY A 135 -33.04 15.34 42.64
N GLN A 136 -31.74 15.60 42.43
CA GLN A 136 -31.26 16.61 41.47
C GLN A 136 -31.83 16.45 40.04
N PHE A 137 -32.17 15.23 39.63
CA PHE A 137 -32.75 14.93 38.31
C PHE A 137 -34.11 14.23 38.39
N GLY A 138 -34.88 14.50 39.46
CA GLY A 138 -36.20 13.89 39.66
C GLY A 138 -36.14 12.36 39.76
N SER A 139 -37.09 11.66 39.16
CA SER A 139 -37.15 10.19 39.17
C SER A 139 -35.97 9.50 38.47
N SER A 140 -35.24 10.23 37.61
CA SER A 140 -34.06 9.69 36.91
C SER A 140 -32.85 9.48 37.83
N SER A 141 -32.85 10.07 39.03
CA SER A 141 -31.77 9.96 40.02
C SER A 141 -32.18 9.29 41.32
N SER A 142 -33.32 8.56 41.33
CA SER A 142 -33.71 7.71 42.46
C SER A 142 -32.73 6.57 42.72
N ARG A 143 -31.96 6.19 41.69
CA ARG A 143 -30.86 5.25 41.75
C ARG A 143 -29.67 5.82 41.03
N ILE A 144 -28.49 5.53 41.57
CA ILE A 144 -27.21 5.91 40.97
C ILE A 144 -26.36 4.68 40.68
N LEU A 145 -25.47 4.86 39.72
CA LEU A 145 -24.51 3.90 39.27
C LEU A 145 -23.11 4.47 39.48
N LEU A 146 -22.29 3.77 40.25
CA LEU A 146 -20.87 4.06 40.43
C LEU A 146 -20.06 3.15 39.52
N GLU A 147 -19.22 3.73 38.67
CA GLU A 147 -18.32 2.98 37.78
C GLU A 147 -16.86 3.32 38.08
N GLU A 148 -15.98 2.36 37.85
CA GLU A 148 -14.55 2.65 37.78
C GLU A 148 -14.25 3.58 36.60
N ARG A 149 -13.35 4.53 36.81
CA ARG A 149 -12.88 5.40 35.73
C ARG A 149 -11.97 4.61 34.79
N LEU A 150 -12.39 4.50 33.54
CA LEU A 150 -11.56 3.97 32.46
C LEU A 150 -10.63 5.06 31.90
N TYR A 151 -9.43 4.66 31.50
CA TYR A 151 -8.42 5.53 30.91
C TYR A 151 -8.05 5.00 29.53
N GLY A 152 -8.12 5.87 28.53
CA GLY A 152 -7.96 5.51 27.13
C GLY A 152 -8.45 6.65 26.23
N TYR A 153 -8.74 6.32 24.96
CA TYR A 153 -9.40 7.23 24.04
C TYR A 153 -10.80 6.73 23.68
N GLU A 154 -11.74 7.66 23.53
CA GLU A 154 -13.14 7.35 23.21
C GLU A 154 -13.33 7.18 21.70
N VAL A 155 -14.14 6.19 21.32
CA VAL A 155 -14.57 5.93 19.94
C VAL A 155 -16.04 5.53 19.97
N SER A 156 -16.81 6.03 19.02
CA SER A 156 -18.23 5.70 18.86
C SER A 156 -18.40 4.76 17.68
N ALA A 157 -19.10 3.66 17.91
CA ALA A 157 -19.43 2.67 16.89
C ALA A 157 -20.94 2.50 16.80
N LEU A 158 -21.49 2.64 15.60
CA LEU A 158 -22.91 2.48 15.34
C LEU A 158 -23.12 1.29 14.39
N CYS A 159 -24.23 0.59 14.53
CA CYS A 159 -24.66 -0.40 13.54
C CYS A 159 -26.17 -0.36 13.31
N PHE A 160 -26.56 -0.61 12.06
CA PHE A 160 -27.92 -0.99 11.73
C PHE A 160 -28.16 -2.43 12.15
N THR A 161 -29.34 -2.75 12.67
CA THR A 161 -29.73 -4.12 12.96
C THR A 161 -31.21 -4.37 12.75
N ASP A 162 -31.53 -5.59 12.34
CA ASP A 162 -32.89 -6.12 12.21
C ASP A 162 -33.26 -7.11 13.35
N GLY A 163 -32.37 -7.23 14.34
CA GLY A 163 -32.47 -8.15 15.48
C GLY A 163 -31.75 -9.48 15.26
N THR A 164 -31.19 -9.70 14.06
CA THR A 164 -30.43 -10.91 13.71
C THR A 164 -29.11 -10.60 13.02
N THR A 165 -29.10 -9.61 12.14
CA THR A 165 -27.96 -9.16 11.36
C THR A 165 -27.52 -7.79 11.87
N THR A 166 -26.22 -7.55 11.89
CA THR A 166 -25.63 -6.23 12.15
C THR A 166 -24.93 -5.73 10.90
N ALA A 167 -25.13 -4.45 10.57
CA ALA A 167 -24.37 -3.77 9.52
C ALA A 167 -23.69 -2.54 10.13
N ARG A 168 -22.38 -2.66 10.35
CA ARG A 168 -21.57 -1.66 11.06
C ARG A 168 -21.33 -0.41 10.21
N MET A 169 -21.42 0.75 10.85
CA MET A 169 -21.07 2.06 10.29
C MET A 169 -19.59 2.40 10.56
N PRO A 170 -18.96 3.31 9.80
CA PRO A 170 -17.60 3.75 10.08
C PRO A 170 -17.43 4.27 11.51
N LEU A 171 -16.29 3.97 12.13
CA LEU A 171 -15.96 4.48 13.46
C LEU A 171 -15.81 6.01 13.41
N ILE A 172 -16.29 6.67 14.45
CA ILE A 172 -16.28 8.13 14.55
C ILE A 172 -15.89 8.55 15.97
N ARG A 173 -15.54 9.81 16.14
CA ARG A 173 -15.21 10.39 17.45
C ARG A 173 -15.93 11.72 17.63
N ASP A 174 -16.74 11.80 18.68
CA ASP A 174 -17.41 13.02 19.10
C ASP A 174 -16.54 13.82 20.09
N HIS A 175 -16.90 15.09 20.30
CA HIS A 175 -16.23 15.98 21.24
C HIS A 175 -17.28 16.57 22.19
N LYS A 176 -17.46 15.93 23.36
CA LYS A 176 -18.54 16.25 24.32
C LYS A 176 -18.33 17.55 25.10
N ARG A 177 -17.11 18.08 25.20
CA ARG A 177 -16.81 19.24 26.06
C ARG A 177 -17.09 20.57 25.37
N LEU A 178 -17.64 21.52 26.12
CA LEU A 178 -18.07 22.83 25.61
C LEU A 178 -16.93 23.65 25.02
N LEU A 179 -15.80 23.73 25.72
CA LEU A 179 -14.68 24.60 25.37
C LEU A 179 -13.56 23.80 24.68
N GLU A 180 -12.68 24.53 23.99
CA GLU A 180 -11.48 23.97 23.40
C GLU A 180 -10.60 23.31 24.47
N ASN A 181 -9.76 22.34 24.06
CA ASN A 181 -8.91 21.52 24.92
C ASN A 181 -9.71 20.62 25.88
N ASP A 182 -10.93 20.26 25.46
CA ASP A 182 -11.85 19.43 26.22
C ASP A 182 -12.14 19.95 27.64
N GLN A 183 -12.24 21.28 27.74
CA GLN A 183 -12.55 21.98 28.99
C GLN A 183 -14.05 22.32 29.10
N GLY A 184 -14.46 22.68 30.32
CA GLY A 184 -15.84 23.08 30.60
C GLY A 184 -16.81 21.91 30.77
N PRO A 185 -18.12 22.20 30.90
CA PRO A 185 -19.13 21.18 31.16
C PRO A 185 -19.30 20.23 29.97
N ASN A 186 -19.81 19.02 30.26
CA ASN A 186 -20.29 18.11 29.21
C ASN A 186 -21.50 18.72 28.49
N THR A 187 -21.56 18.48 27.19
CA THR A 187 -22.59 18.95 26.27
C THR A 187 -23.20 17.76 25.53
N GLY A 188 -24.17 18.01 24.67
CA GLY A 188 -24.67 16.99 23.74
C GLY A 188 -23.67 16.64 22.63
N GLY A 189 -22.52 17.32 22.54
CA GLY A 189 -21.52 17.18 21.48
C GLY A 189 -21.32 18.50 20.73
N MET A 190 -20.09 19.00 20.73
CA MET A 190 -19.68 20.25 20.05
C MET A 190 -19.10 20.01 18.65
N GLY A 191 -18.91 18.76 18.26
CA GLY A 191 -18.45 18.37 16.94
C GLY A 191 -18.09 16.90 16.89
N VAL A 192 -17.91 16.40 15.67
CA VAL A 192 -17.64 14.99 15.39
C VAL A 192 -16.74 14.86 14.16
N VAL A 193 -15.88 13.84 14.15
CA VAL A 193 -15.02 13.50 13.01
C VAL A 193 -15.03 12.00 12.72
N GLY A 194 -14.78 11.64 11.47
CA GLY A 194 -14.47 10.28 11.06
C GLY A 194 -14.45 10.11 9.54
N PRO A 195 -14.12 8.92 9.00
CA PRO A 195 -13.82 7.70 9.74
C PRO A 195 -12.54 7.80 10.60
N VAL A 196 -12.58 7.27 11.81
CA VAL A 196 -11.45 7.20 12.75
C VAL A 196 -10.78 5.82 12.67
N THR A 197 -9.46 5.80 12.55
CA THR A 197 -8.68 4.56 12.51
C THR A 197 -8.29 4.12 13.92
N VAL A 198 -8.49 2.83 14.22
CA VAL A 198 -8.01 2.15 15.42
C VAL A 198 -7.20 0.92 15.00
N PRO A 199 -6.36 0.32 15.87
CA PRO A 199 -5.66 -0.92 15.52
C PRO A 199 -6.63 -2.02 15.08
N ASP A 200 -6.27 -2.81 14.06
CA ASP A 200 -7.15 -3.82 13.45
C ASP A 200 -7.74 -4.80 14.49
N ALA A 201 -6.94 -5.19 15.49
CA ALA A 201 -7.41 -6.05 16.57
C ALA A 201 -8.54 -5.40 17.39
N VAL A 202 -8.46 -4.09 17.62
CA VAL A 202 -9.50 -3.31 18.32
C VAL A 202 -10.74 -3.15 17.44
N ASP A 203 -10.58 -2.91 16.14
CA ASP A 203 -11.72 -2.78 15.21
C ASP A 203 -12.51 -4.10 15.09
N GLN A 204 -11.80 -5.22 15.01
CA GLN A 204 -12.40 -6.56 15.00
C GLN A 204 -13.12 -6.86 16.31
N GLU A 205 -12.51 -6.51 17.45
CA GLU A 205 -13.10 -6.69 18.77
C GLU A 205 -14.39 -5.87 18.93
N ILE A 206 -14.40 -4.61 18.51
CA ILE A 206 -15.60 -3.74 18.51
C ILE A 206 -16.71 -4.36 17.67
N THR A 207 -16.37 -4.87 16.48
CA THR A 207 -17.34 -5.54 15.59
C THR A 207 -17.96 -6.77 16.27
N ARG A 208 -17.12 -7.61 16.89
CA ARG A 208 -17.58 -8.79 17.64
C ARG A 208 -18.51 -8.41 18.80
N ILE A 209 -18.16 -7.37 19.56
CA ILE A 209 -18.98 -6.89 20.68
C ILE A 209 -20.37 -6.45 20.20
N LEU A 210 -20.47 -5.74 19.07
CA LEU A 210 -21.76 -5.32 18.50
C LEU A 210 -22.61 -6.53 18.05
N GLU A 211 -22.01 -7.51 17.39
CA GLU A 211 -22.66 -8.77 16.99
C GLU A 211 -23.15 -9.57 18.21
N GLU A 212 -22.30 -9.71 19.23
CA GLU A 212 -22.63 -10.36 20.50
C GLU A 212 -23.75 -9.64 21.24
N THR A 213 -23.77 -8.30 21.19
CA THR A 213 -24.84 -7.49 21.80
C THR A 213 -26.21 -7.87 21.21
N VAL A 214 -26.33 -7.91 19.88
CA VAL A 214 -27.59 -8.28 19.20
C VAL A 214 -27.96 -9.74 19.49
N ALA A 215 -26.99 -10.65 19.47
CA ALA A 215 -27.22 -12.04 19.81
C ALA A 215 -27.73 -12.22 21.25
N CYS A 216 -27.18 -11.48 22.21
CA CYS A 216 -27.57 -11.52 23.61
C CYS A 216 -28.94 -10.88 23.87
N LEU A 217 -29.28 -9.80 23.18
CA LEU A 217 -30.64 -9.23 23.20
C LEU A 217 -31.67 -10.26 22.72
N ARG A 218 -31.37 -10.94 21.61
CA ARG A 218 -32.22 -12.00 21.07
C ARG A 218 -32.38 -13.17 22.04
N LYS A 219 -31.30 -13.59 22.73
CA LYS A 219 -31.37 -14.61 23.80
C LYS A 219 -32.27 -14.20 24.96
N LYS A 220 -32.35 -12.89 25.26
CA LYS A 220 -33.24 -12.32 26.28
C LYS A 220 -34.69 -12.16 25.79
N GLY A 221 -34.98 -12.52 24.54
CA GLY A 221 -36.30 -12.40 23.92
C GLY A 221 -36.56 -11.03 23.27
N ILE A 222 -35.57 -10.14 23.23
CA ILE A 222 -35.71 -8.78 22.72
C ILE A 222 -35.22 -8.74 21.27
N VAL A 223 -36.14 -8.54 20.32
CA VAL A 223 -35.81 -8.34 18.90
C VAL A 223 -35.53 -6.86 18.67
N TYR A 224 -34.26 -6.50 18.61
CA TYR A 224 -33.83 -5.13 18.48
C TYR A 224 -33.77 -4.70 17.00
N LYS A 225 -34.64 -3.78 16.58
CA LYS A 225 -34.64 -3.23 15.21
C LYS A 225 -34.28 -1.76 15.26
N GLY A 226 -33.36 -1.29 14.41
CA GLY A 226 -32.96 0.11 14.36
C GLY A 226 -31.44 0.31 14.41
N VAL A 227 -31.00 1.33 15.15
CA VAL A 227 -29.58 1.64 15.34
C VAL A 227 -29.16 1.32 16.76
N ILE A 228 -28.12 0.49 16.91
CA ILE A 228 -27.37 0.41 18.16
C ILE A 228 -26.18 1.34 18.05
N TYR A 229 -26.11 2.31 18.94
CA TYR A 229 -24.94 3.12 19.17
C TYR A 229 -24.22 2.57 20.40
N ALA A 230 -22.93 2.32 20.29
CA ALA A 230 -22.07 1.91 21.39
C ALA A 230 -20.89 2.89 21.52
N GLY A 231 -20.78 3.53 22.70
CA GLY A 231 -19.61 4.31 23.06
C GLY A 231 -18.55 3.39 23.67
N PHE A 232 -17.34 3.41 23.13
CA PHE A 232 -16.21 2.61 23.60
C PHE A 232 -15.10 3.49 24.18
N MET A 233 -14.46 2.99 25.23
CA MET A 233 -13.15 3.46 25.67
C MET A 233 -12.11 2.40 25.26
N VAL A 234 -11.16 2.76 24.40
CA VAL A 234 -10.06 1.86 24.04
C VAL A 234 -8.96 1.98 25.09
N THR A 235 -8.80 0.94 25.92
CA THR A 235 -7.78 0.88 26.97
C THR A 235 -6.61 -0.01 26.55
N GLY A 236 -5.56 -0.09 27.38
CA GLY A 236 -4.46 -1.03 27.16
C GLY A 236 -4.86 -2.52 27.16
N ASP A 237 -6.03 -2.85 27.72
CA ASP A 237 -6.58 -4.21 27.76
C ASP A 237 -7.59 -4.47 26.62
N GLY A 238 -7.82 -3.50 25.73
CA GLY A 238 -8.81 -3.56 24.65
C GLY A 238 -9.99 -2.59 24.81
N PRO A 239 -10.97 -2.63 23.88
CA PRO A 239 -12.15 -1.77 23.91
C PRO A 239 -13.13 -2.20 25.01
N LYS A 240 -13.57 -1.25 25.83
CA LYS A 240 -14.60 -1.44 26.86
C LYS A 240 -15.80 -0.55 26.59
N LEU A 241 -17.01 -1.10 26.71
CA LEU A 241 -18.27 -0.38 26.54
C LEU A 241 -18.48 0.64 27.67
N LEU A 242 -18.67 1.90 27.31
CA LEU A 242 -19.03 2.98 28.21
C LEU A 242 -20.54 3.04 28.41
N GLU A 243 -21.28 3.10 27.30
CA GLU A 243 -22.73 3.28 27.23
C GLU A 243 -23.29 2.82 25.88
N TYR A 244 -24.59 2.52 25.86
CA TYR A 244 -25.36 2.33 24.64
C TYR A 244 -26.35 3.48 24.46
N ASN A 245 -26.52 3.92 23.21
CA ASN A 245 -27.70 4.69 22.81
C ASN A 245 -28.54 3.84 21.84
N CYS A 246 -29.84 4.05 21.87
CA CYS A 246 -30.82 3.20 21.19
C CYS A 246 -31.32 3.77 19.86
N ARG A 247 -30.60 4.78 19.37
CA ARG A 247 -30.93 5.58 18.19
C ARG A 247 -29.66 6.16 17.59
N PHE A 248 -29.84 6.90 16.50
CA PHE A 248 -28.79 7.70 15.88
C PHE A 248 -28.18 8.73 16.85
N GLY A 249 -26.85 8.87 16.84
CA GLY A 249 -26.14 9.87 17.64
C GLY A 249 -26.32 11.28 17.06
N ASP A 250 -26.29 12.31 17.91
CA ASP A 250 -26.27 13.71 17.51
C ASP A 250 -25.13 14.42 18.26
N PRO A 251 -24.04 14.86 17.58
CA PRO A 251 -23.98 15.20 16.14
C PRO A 251 -23.45 14.11 15.20
N GLU A 252 -23.27 12.88 15.66
CA GLU A 252 -22.62 11.78 14.92
C GLU A 252 -23.25 11.49 13.56
N THR A 253 -24.58 11.50 13.51
CA THR A 253 -25.36 11.18 12.30
C THR A 253 -25.10 12.17 11.16
N GLU A 254 -24.82 13.43 11.50
CA GLU A 254 -24.59 14.50 10.51
C GLU A 254 -23.41 14.19 9.58
N ILE A 255 -22.37 13.51 10.08
CA ILE A 255 -21.23 13.10 9.25
C ILE A 255 -21.39 11.69 8.69
N ILE A 256 -22.02 10.77 9.44
CA ILE A 256 -22.21 9.39 8.98
C ILE A 256 -23.12 9.37 7.75
N MET A 257 -24.21 10.14 7.75
CA MET A 257 -25.12 10.23 6.59
C MET A 257 -24.47 10.89 5.37
N ARG A 258 -23.44 11.74 5.57
CA ARG A 258 -22.64 12.31 4.47
C ARG A 258 -21.69 11.29 3.84
N LEU A 259 -21.33 10.24 4.58
CA LEU A 259 -20.47 9.15 4.13
C LEU A 259 -21.28 7.97 3.58
N LEU A 260 -22.59 7.89 3.84
CA LEU A 260 -23.43 6.79 3.35
C LEU A 260 -23.68 6.94 1.84
N LYS A 261 -23.22 5.98 1.03
CA LYS A 261 -23.50 5.94 -0.42
C LYS A 261 -24.79 5.18 -0.74
N SER A 262 -25.11 4.16 0.06
CA SER A 262 -26.34 3.39 -0.09
C SER A 262 -27.58 4.19 0.30
N ASP A 263 -28.74 3.81 -0.22
CA ASP A 263 -30.01 4.46 0.13
C ASP A 263 -30.45 4.13 1.57
N LEU A 264 -30.61 5.17 2.40
CA LEU A 264 -31.01 5.04 3.80
C LEU A 264 -32.41 4.43 3.94
N TYR A 265 -33.34 4.79 3.05
CA TYR A 265 -34.72 4.27 3.11
C TYR A 265 -34.73 2.74 2.94
N SER A 266 -34.01 2.23 1.94
CA SER A 266 -33.85 0.80 1.69
C SER A 266 -33.25 0.06 2.89
N ILE A 267 -32.25 0.64 3.55
CA ILE A 267 -31.63 0.05 4.75
C ILE A 267 -32.63 0.03 5.91
N CYS A 268 -33.29 1.14 6.22
CA CYS A 268 -34.26 1.21 7.30
C CYS A 268 -35.43 0.26 7.08
N MET A 269 -35.92 0.14 5.84
CA MET A 269 -36.97 -0.81 5.47
C MET A 269 -36.50 -2.27 5.56
N ALA A 270 -35.24 -2.57 5.21
CA ALA A 270 -34.68 -3.90 5.42
C ALA A 270 -34.58 -4.26 6.91
N CYS A 271 -34.24 -3.29 7.77
CA CYS A 271 -34.25 -3.47 9.23
C CYS A 271 -35.64 -3.75 9.79
N THR A 272 -36.67 -3.06 9.31
CA THR A 272 -38.05 -3.34 9.74
C THR A 272 -38.54 -4.71 9.27
N ASN A 273 -38.17 -5.12 8.06
CA ASN A 273 -38.59 -6.37 7.42
C ASN A 273 -37.76 -7.61 7.82
N GLY A 274 -36.60 -7.45 8.46
CA GLY A 274 -35.75 -8.61 8.79
C GLY A 274 -34.92 -9.13 7.62
N THR A 275 -34.67 -8.30 6.62
CA THR A 275 -33.95 -8.66 5.38
C THR A 275 -32.62 -7.90 5.24
N LEU A 276 -32.04 -7.45 6.36
CA LEU A 276 -30.81 -6.65 6.34
C LEU A 276 -29.62 -7.44 5.75
N TYR A 277 -29.62 -8.77 5.89
CA TYR A 277 -28.58 -9.64 5.32
C TYR A 277 -28.50 -9.60 3.78
N GLU A 278 -29.56 -9.11 3.10
CA GLU A 278 -29.59 -8.95 1.64
C GLU A 278 -29.00 -7.61 1.18
N GLN A 279 -28.79 -6.67 2.11
CA GLN A 279 -28.32 -5.33 1.81
C GLN A 279 -26.79 -5.27 1.82
N LYS A 280 -26.21 -4.72 0.74
CA LYS A 280 -24.80 -4.34 0.70
C LYS A 280 -24.69 -2.84 0.96
N ILE A 281 -24.24 -2.46 2.15
CA ILE A 281 -24.07 -1.06 2.55
C ILE A 281 -22.68 -0.57 2.13
N GLU A 282 -22.64 0.48 1.31
CA GLU A 282 -21.42 1.10 0.81
C GLU A 282 -21.21 2.48 1.44
N TRP A 283 -19.96 2.77 1.78
CA TRP A 283 -19.54 4.00 2.43
C TRP A 283 -18.54 4.76 1.54
N ASP A 284 -18.49 6.07 1.73
CA ASP A 284 -17.50 6.96 1.17
C ASP A 284 -16.18 6.85 1.94
N ASP A 285 -15.08 6.83 1.20
CA ASP A 285 -13.71 6.69 1.69
C ASP A 285 -13.09 8.02 2.13
N ARG A 286 -13.79 9.14 1.90
CA ARG A 286 -13.39 10.47 2.36
C ARG A 286 -13.53 10.63 3.87
N GLN A 287 -12.83 11.63 4.39
CA GLN A 287 -12.91 12.09 5.77
C GLN A 287 -14.00 13.16 5.91
N ALA A 288 -14.73 13.11 7.01
CA ALA A 288 -15.82 14.00 7.36
C ALA A 288 -15.54 14.72 8.70
N CYS A 289 -15.92 15.99 8.75
CA CYS A 289 -15.85 16.79 9.97
C CYS A 289 -17.14 17.60 10.13
N GLY A 290 -17.76 17.51 11.30
CA GLY A 290 -18.95 18.25 11.72
C GLY A 290 -18.64 19.15 12.92
N ILE A 291 -18.96 20.43 12.84
CA ILE A 291 -18.74 21.41 13.91
C ILE A 291 -20.08 22.02 14.31
N VAL A 292 -20.41 21.97 15.60
CA VAL A 292 -21.65 22.52 16.12
C VAL A 292 -21.47 24.01 16.45
N LEU A 293 -22.37 24.82 15.90
CA LEU A 293 -22.56 26.22 16.26
C LEU A 293 -23.61 26.29 17.37
N ALA A 294 -23.21 26.71 18.57
CA ALA A 294 -24.07 26.87 19.74
C ALA A 294 -24.36 28.35 20.04
N SER A 295 -25.40 28.61 20.83
CA SER A 295 -25.71 29.95 21.35
C SER A 295 -24.85 30.28 22.58
N LYS A 296 -24.63 31.58 22.84
CA LYS A 296 -23.77 32.09 23.91
C LYS A 296 -24.14 31.58 25.31
N ASN A 297 -25.41 31.27 25.53
CA ASN A 297 -25.96 30.83 26.82
C ASN A 297 -26.08 29.29 26.95
N TYR A 298 -25.59 28.53 25.97
CA TYR A 298 -25.51 27.06 26.03
C TYR A 298 -24.49 26.60 27.11
N PRO A 299 -24.77 25.57 27.94
CA PRO A 299 -25.93 24.64 27.95
C PRO A 299 -27.12 25.03 28.85
N TYR A 300 -27.26 26.31 29.22
CA TYR A 300 -28.13 26.75 30.32
C TYR A 300 -29.42 27.48 29.90
N SER A 301 -29.49 28.17 28.75
CA SER A 301 -30.75 28.65 28.16
C SER A 301 -30.61 29.04 26.67
N GLY A 302 -31.70 28.94 25.90
CA GLY A 302 -31.77 29.42 24.51
C GLY A 302 -32.48 30.76 24.41
N ASP A 303 -31.93 31.70 23.62
CA ASP A 303 -32.58 32.98 23.34
C ASP A 303 -33.72 32.79 22.33
N LYS A 304 -34.97 32.97 22.77
CA LYS A 304 -36.16 32.96 21.92
C LYS A 304 -36.48 34.40 21.47
N GLY A 305 -36.02 34.77 20.28
CA GLY A 305 -36.48 35.96 19.56
C GLY A 305 -37.29 35.59 18.32
N THR A 306 -37.93 36.56 17.67
CA THR A 306 -38.69 36.43 16.39
C THR A 306 -38.00 37.30 15.33
N PRO A 307 -37.34 36.71 14.30
CA PRO A 307 -37.83 36.80 12.91
C PRO A 307 -37.96 35.41 12.22
N ILE A 308 -38.18 35.39 10.89
CA ILE A 308 -38.46 34.20 10.05
C ILE A 308 -37.43 33.03 10.22
N VAL A 309 -36.20 33.31 10.67
CA VAL A 309 -35.23 32.31 11.16
C VAL A 309 -34.59 32.83 12.44
N VAL A 310 -34.71 32.08 13.53
CA VAL A 310 -34.23 32.45 14.88
C VAL A 310 -33.43 31.31 15.49
N THR A 311 -32.55 31.63 16.43
CA THR A 311 -31.97 30.62 17.30
C THR A 311 -33.09 30.02 18.15
N ASN A 312 -33.33 28.71 18.07
CA ASN A 312 -34.40 28.04 18.84
C ASN A 312 -33.88 26.73 19.47
N GLY A 313 -32.75 26.83 20.17
CA GLY A 313 -32.08 25.69 20.78
C GLY A 313 -30.77 26.07 21.46
N GLY A 314 -30.18 25.10 22.16
CA GLY A 314 -28.83 25.24 22.70
C GLY A 314 -27.75 25.08 21.63
N ARG A 315 -27.85 23.99 20.86
CA ARG A 315 -27.12 23.75 19.61
C ARG A 315 -28.00 24.25 18.46
N ILE A 316 -27.43 25.07 17.57
CA ILE A 316 -28.20 25.77 16.53
C ILE A 316 -28.00 25.12 15.16
N LEU A 317 -26.76 24.87 14.75
CA LEU A 317 -26.40 24.28 13.47
C LEU A 317 -25.24 23.30 13.63
N CYS A 318 -25.20 22.23 12.82
CA CYS A 318 -24.02 21.42 12.61
C CYS A 318 -23.48 21.67 11.20
N VAL A 319 -22.30 22.29 11.09
CA VAL A 319 -21.64 22.54 9.82
C VAL A 319 -20.78 21.33 9.47
N THR A 320 -21.12 20.64 8.39
CA THR A 320 -20.40 19.44 7.95
C THR A 320 -19.58 19.69 6.68
N SER A 321 -18.51 18.92 6.52
CA SER A 321 -17.63 18.97 5.35
C SER A 321 -17.06 17.60 5.04
N LEU A 322 -16.69 17.40 3.77
CA LEU A 322 -16.00 16.20 3.28
C LEU A 322 -14.70 16.61 2.59
N ALA A 323 -13.64 15.82 2.76
CA ALA A 323 -12.38 15.97 2.06
C ALA A 323 -11.62 14.64 2.00
N SER A 324 -10.53 14.57 1.22
CA SER A 324 -9.68 13.37 1.17
C SER A 324 -8.89 13.15 2.46
N THR A 325 -8.65 14.20 3.26
CA THR A 325 -7.93 14.12 4.53
C THR A 325 -8.72 14.76 5.68
N ALA A 326 -8.49 14.29 6.91
CA ALA A 326 -9.17 14.82 8.11
C ALA A 326 -8.85 16.29 8.36
N ALA A 327 -7.58 16.68 8.14
CA ALA A 327 -7.12 18.06 8.26
C ALA A 327 -7.84 18.99 7.28
N GLU A 328 -8.01 18.56 6.03
CA GLU A 328 -8.71 19.35 5.02
C GLU A 328 -10.21 19.45 5.30
N ALA A 329 -10.86 18.35 5.70
CA ALA A 329 -12.27 18.35 6.08
C ALA A 329 -12.48 19.37 7.21
N ARG A 330 -11.70 19.25 8.29
CA ARG A 330 -11.72 20.22 9.39
C ARG A 330 -11.51 21.67 8.94
N ALA A 331 -10.52 21.94 8.09
CA ALA A 331 -10.27 23.29 7.60
C ALA A 331 -11.44 23.85 6.78
N ARG A 332 -12.11 23.01 5.98
CA ARG A 332 -13.32 23.39 5.24
C ARG A 332 -14.49 23.67 6.18
N ALA A 333 -14.71 22.83 7.19
CA ALA A 333 -15.75 23.04 8.19
C ALA A 333 -15.54 24.36 8.95
N ILE A 334 -14.31 24.65 9.40
CA ILE A 334 -13.99 25.90 10.11
C ILE A 334 -14.28 27.13 9.24
N ARG A 335 -13.85 27.13 7.97
CA ARG A 335 -14.15 28.25 7.05
C ARG A 335 -15.65 28.45 6.88
N ALA A 336 -16.41 27.39 6.68
CA ALA A 336 -17.87 27.46 6.58
C ALA A 336 -18.53 27.97 7.88
N CYS A 337 -18.04 27.54 9.05
CA CYS A 337 -18.49 28.06 10.34
C CYS A 337 -18.24 29.58 10.49
N GLU A 338 -17.14 30.10 9.94
CA GLU A 338 -16.80 31.52 9.98
C GLU A 338 -17.74 32.37 9.10
N GLU A 339 -18.18 31.83 7.97
CA GLU A 339 -19.11 32.48 7.04
C GLU A 339 -20.54 32.63 7.60
N VAL A 340 -21.00 31.69 8.43
CA VAL A 340 -22.32 31.74 9.06
C VAL A 340 -22.37 32.83 10.14
N LYS A 341 -23.30 33.78 10.07
CA LYS A 341 -23.39 34.90 11.03
C LYS A 341 -24.73 34.89 11.78
N PHE A 342 -24.67 34.79 13.12
CA PHE A 342 -25.78 35.09 14.02
C PHE A 342 -25.25 35.58 15.38
N GLU A 343 -26.06 36.34 16.10
CA GLU A 343 -25.68 36.94 17.39
C GLU A 343 -25.41 35.85 18.44
N GLY A 344 -24.31 35.99 19.18
CA GLY A 344 -23.95 35.01 20.21
C GLY A 344 -23.42 33.66 19.70
N LYS A 345 -23.04 33.55 18.41
CA LYS A 345 -22.41 32.34 17.84
C LYS A 345 -21.15 31.92 18.61
N PHE A 346 -21.11 30.65 19.03
CA PHE A 346 -19.97 30.00 19.67
C PHE A 346 -19.70 28.63 19.04
N PHE A 347 -18.43 28.30 18.78
CA PHE A 347 -18.01 26.98 18.30
C PHE A 347 -16.53 26.70 18.61
N ARG A 348 -16.13 25.43 18.62
CA ARG A 348 -14.76 24.95 18.87
C ARG A 348 -13.96 24.86 17.56
N ARG A 349 -12.69 25.29 17.55
CA ARG A 349 -11.78 25.18 16.38
C ARG A 349 -10.83 23.98 16.45
N ASP A 350 -10.84 23.28 17.58
CA ASP A 350 -10.00 22.11 17.86
C ASP A 350 -10.72 20.77 17.61
N ILE A 351 -11.94 20.79 17.04
CA ILE A 351 -12.65 19.57 16.64
C ILE A 351 -11.80 18.75 15.68
N GLY A 352 -11.48 17.51 16.05
CA GLY A 352 -10.64 16.61 15.28
C GLY A 352 -9.13 16.78 15.49
N VAL A 353 -8.70 17.70 16.35
CA VAL A 353 -7.28 17.83 16.73
C VAL A 353 -6.95 16.75 17.76
N VAL A 354 -5.97 15.90 17.47
CA VAL A 354 -5.46 14.92 18.45
C VAL A 354 -4.54 15.65 19.42
N ARG A 355 -4.92 15.76 20.69
CA ARG A 355 -4.06 16.31 21.76
C ARG A 355 -3.76 15.22 22.78
N ASN A 356 -2.48 14.89 22.94
CA ASN A 356 -2.00 13.95 23.95
C ASN A 356 -2.10 14.60 25.34
N GLY A 357 -3.19 14.33 26.07
CA GLY A 357 -3.40 14.83 27.44
C GLY A 357 -3.23 13.73 28.50
N ALA A 358 -2.00 13.59 29.06
CA ALA A 358 -1.70 13.30 30.47
C ALA A 358 -0.23 12.86 30.67
N ALA A 359 0.46 13.55 31.58
CA ALA A 359 1.80 13.31 32.14
C ALA A 359 3.00 13.36 31.17
N LYS A 360 3.93 14.30 31.44
CA LYS A 360 5.24 14.47 30.78
C LYS A 360 6.01 13.14 30.74
N THR A 361 5.89 12.47 29.62
CA THR A 361 6.87 11.52 29.09
C THR A 361 7.01 11.94 27.64
N LEU A 362 8.21 12.35 27.23
CA LEU A 362 8.44 12.76 25.84
C LEU A 362 7.82 11.73 24.91
N THR A 363 6.81 12.13 24.14
CA THR A 363 6.28 11.32 23.05
C THR A 363 7.14 11.57 21.81
N TYR A 364 7.16 10.61 20.88
CA TYR A 364 7.93 10.70 19.64
C TYR A 364 7.57 11.94 18.79
N GLY A 365 6.36 12.50 18.98
CA GLY A 365 5.95 13.77 18.36
C GLY A 365 6.55 15.02 19.04
N ASP A 366 6.91 14.97 20.33
CA ASP A 366 7.54 16.08 21.06
C ASP A 366 8.99 16.35 20.60
N SER A 367 9.55 15.49 19.74
CA SER A 367 10.82 15.70 19.03
C SER A 367 10.66 16.50 17.73
N GLY A 368 9.45 16.98 17.42
CA GLY A 368 9.15 17.73 16.19
C GLY A 368 8.81 16.86 14.98
N VAL A 369 8.47 15.58 15.21
CA VAL A 369 8.15 14.62 14.14
C VAL A 369 6.64 14.59 13.91
N ASN A 370 6.19 15.08 12.75
CA ASN A 370 4.80 14.99 12.31
C ASN A 370 4.56 13.59 11.70
N ILE A 371 3.83 12.74 12.42
CA ILE A 371 3.56 11.36 12.00
C ILE A 371 2.68 11.30 10.75
N ASP A 372 1.78 12.27 10.55
CA ASP A 372 0.92 12.32 9.35
C ASP A 372 1.72 12.73 8.11
N GLU A 373 2.63 13.69 8.25
CA GLU A 373 3.62 14.01 7.19
C GLU A 373 4.59 12.85 6.99
N GLY A 374 5.02 12.18 8.06
CA GLY A 374 5.85 10.99 8.00
C GLY A 374 5.15 9.85 7.28
N ASN A 375 3.86 9.63 7.53
CA ASN A 375 3.05 8.60 6.89
C ASN A 375 2.70 8.95 5.45
N ALA A 376 2.38 10.22 5.15
CA ALA A 376 2.20 10.70 3.79
C ALA A 376 3.49 10.55 2.98
N PHE A 377 4.64 10.94 3.56
CA PHE A 377 5.95 10.71 2.99
C PHE A 377 6.22 9.21 2.80
N VAL A 378 5.90 8.36 3.78
CA VAL A 378 6.05 6.89 3.69
C VAL A 378 5.16 6.31 2.58
N GLU A 379 3.93 6.78 2.38
CA GLU A 379 3.06 6.37 1.27
C GLU A 379 3.60 6.85 -0.09
N ASP A 380 4.07 8.09 -0.17
CA ASP A 380 4.65 8.67 -1.39
C ASP A 380 5.94 7.93 -1.79
N ILE A 381 6.80 7.59 -0.82
CA ILE A 381 8.03 6.85 -1.09
C ILE A 381 7.81 5.34 -1.13
N LYS A 382 6.68 4.78 -0.68
CA LYS A 382 6.45 3.32 -0.64
C LYS A 382 6.65 2.67 -2.00
N GLY A 383 6.18 3.32 -3.07
CA GLY A 383 6.43 2.89 -4.45
C GLY A 383 7.90 2.95 -4.83
N LEU A 384 8.60 4.02 -4.43
CA LEU A 384 10.03 4.21 -4.66
C LEU A 384 10.87 3.18 -3.89
N VAL A 385 10.59 2.95 -2.61
CA VAL A 385 11.24 1.95 -1.75
C VAL A 385 10.95 0.53 -2.25
N LYS A 386 9.71 0.21 -2.66
CA LYS A 386 9.42 -1.09 -3.31
C LYS A 386 10.23 -1.29 -4.59
N SER A 387 10.55 -0.23 -5.33
CA SER A 387 11.38 -0.31 -6.53
C SER A 387 12.87 -0.59 -6.24
N THR A 388 13.33 -0.33 -5.02
CA THR A 388 14.69 -0.68 -4.58
C THR A 388 14.80 -2.11 -4.07
N LEU A 389 13.68 -2.79 -3.76
CA LEU A 389 13.66 -4.19 -3.33
C LEU A 389 14.14 -5.12 -4.45
N LYS A 390 15.35 -5.65 -4.33
CA LYS A 390 15.96 -6.58 -5.29
C LYS A 390 16.66 -7.71 -4.56
N LYS A 391 16.56 -8.92 -5.13
CA LYS A 391 17.37 -10.06 -4.69
C LYS A 391 18.81 -9.82 -5.16
N GLY A 392 19.65 -9.25 -4.29
CA GLY A 392 21.06 -8.94 -4.57
C GLY A 392 22.01 -10.12 -4.28
N THR A 393 23.14 -9.82 -3.65
CA THR A 393 24.20 -10.77 -3.24
C THR A 393 23.80 -11.69 -2.08
N GLY A 394 22.74 -11.35 -1.33
CA GLY A 394 22.32 -12.07 -0.12
C GLY A 394 22.09 -13.59 -0.30
N GLN A 395 21.52 -14.02 -1.43
CA GLN A 395 21.36 -15.46 -1.69
C GLN A 395 22.70 -16.19 -1.86
N ILE A 396 23.69 -15.53 -2.45
CA ILE A 396 25.04 -16.09 -2.63
C ILE A 396 25.74 -16.12 -1.26
N ALA A 397 25.58 -15.08 -0.44
CA ALA A 397 26.06 -15.06 0.93
C ALA A 397 25.48 -16.20 1.77
N ASP A 398 24.19 -16.52 1.63
CA ASP A 398 23.57 -17.68 2.30
C ASP A 398 24.19 -19.01 1.86
N ILE A 399 24.47 -19.18 0.56
CA ILE A 399 25.08 -20.40 0.01
C ILE A 399 26.53 -20.56 0.47
N MET A 400 27.26 -19.45 0.52
CA MET A 400 28.68 -19.41 0.89
C MET A 400 28.89 -19.33 2.41
N SER A 401 27.84 -19.01 3.18
CA SER A 401 27.92 -18.66 4.60
C SER A 401 28.93 -17.55 4.88
N ASP A 402 28.96 -16.52 4.04
CA ASP A 402 29.87 -15.38 4.14
C ASP A 402 29.06 -14.08 3.98
N TYR A 403 28.95 -13.30 5.05
CA TYR A 403 28.17 -12.06 5.09
C TYR A 403 29.04 -10.82 5.27
N SER A 404 30.37 -10.99 5.27
CA SER A 404 31.35 -9.96 5.60
C SER A 404 31.36 -8.76 4.65
N GLY A 405 30.87 -8.92 3.41
CA GLY A 405 30.77 -7.84 2.42
C GLY A 405 29.37 -7.24 2.26
N ILE A 406 28.35 -7.84 2.87
CA ILE A 406 26.95 -7.48 2.60
C ILE A 406 26.58 -6.11 3.16
N GLY A 407 27.10 -5.77 4.34
CA GLY A 407 26.90 -4.44 4.93
C GLY A 407 27.50 -3.33 4.07
N HIS A 408 28.71 -3.59 3.56
CA HIS A 408 29.45 -2.68 2.69
C HIS A 408 28.72 -2.43 1.37
N ASP A 409 28.13 -3.47 0.77
CA ASP A 409 27.27 -3.34 -0.41
C ASP A 409 26.08 -2.39 -0.17
N VAL A 410 25.38 -2.54 0.96
CA VAL A 410 24.19 -1.70 1.26
C VAL A 410 24.61 -0.24 1.50
N VAL A 411 25.70 0.00 2.23
CA VAL A 411 26.23 1.36 2.42
C VAL A 411 26.66 1.96 1.08
N GLY A 412 27.44 1.22 0.28
CA GLY A 412 27.95 1.66 -1.01
C GLY A 412 26.86 2.03 -2.00
N MET A 413 25.76 1.28 -2.02
CA MET A 413 24.61 1.58 -2.84
C MET A 413 23.98 2.94 -2.51
N CYS A 414 23.96 3.36 -1.24
CA CYS A 414 23.38 4.63 -0.83
C CYS A 414 24.38 5.79 -0.96
N VAL A 415 25.61 5.63 -0.46
CA VAL A 415 26.57 6.75 -0.38
C VAL A 415 27.11 7.15 -1.75
N ASN A 416 27.24 6.21 -2.70
CA ASN A 416 27.67 6.52 -4.06
C ASN A 416 26.54 7.19 -4.87
N ASP A 417 25.27 6.93 -4.54
CA ASP A 417 24.13 7.58 -5.19
C ASP A 417 24.01 9.04 -4.76
N VAL A 418 24.07 9.34 -3.46
CA VAL A 418 24.01 10.74 -2.97
C VAL A 418 25.20 11.57 -3.43
N LEU A 419 26.36 10.93 -3.63
CA LEU A 419 27.55 11.55 -4.20
C LEU A 419 27.29 12.10 -5.62
N CYS A 420 26.39 11.50 -6.39
CA CYS A 420 26.02 11.97 -7.74
C CYS A 420 25.38 13.37 -7.73
N HIS A 421 24.91 13.84 -6.57
CA HIS A 421 24.37 15.18 -6.36
C HIS A 421 25.37 16.16 -5.72
N CYS A 422 26.66 15.81 -5.70
CA CYS A 422 27.70 16.54 -4.98
C CYS A 422 27.37 16.67 -3.47
N ALA A 423 26.71 15.68 -2.87
CA ALA A 423 26.40 15.67 -1.45
C ALA A 423 27.38 14.77 -0.68
N ALA A 424 27.79 15.21 0.51
CA ALA A 424 28.62 14.43 1.43
C ALA A 424 27.72 13.60 2.34
N PRO A 425 27.87 12.26 2.39
CA PRO A 425 27.13 11.43 3.33
C PRO A 425 27.59 11.74 4.77
N ILE A 426 26.63 11.97 5.68
CA ILE A 426 26.92 12.31 7.08
C ILE A 426 26.38 11.29 8.07
N ALA A 427 25.27 10.64 7.74
CA ALA A 427 24.62 9.67 8.60
C ALA A 427 24.09 8.49 7.80
N PHE A 428 24.18 7.30 8.37
CA PHE A 428 23.63 6.07 7.85
C PHE A 428 22.78 5.40 8.93
N VAL A 429 21.62 4.87 8.52
CA VAL A 429 20.73 4.10 9.37
C VAL A 429 20.50 2.73 8.74
N ASP A 430 20.71 1.66 9.50
CA ASP A 430 20.49 0.29 9.05
C ASP A 430 19.22 -0.36 9.62
N TYR A 431 18.66 -1.28 8.87
CA TYR A 431 17.53 -2.11 9.27
C TYR A 431 17.82 -3.55 8.90
N PHE A 432 18.07 -4.40 9.90
CA PHE A 432 18.32 -5.82 9.73
C PHE A 432 17.20 -6.62 10.41
N VAL A 433 16.47 -7.43 9.65
CA VAL A 433 15.39 -8.26 10.17
C VAL A 433 15.58 -9.72 9.78
N SER A 434 15.19 -10.63 10.66
CA SER A 434 15.23 -12.07 10.38
C SER A 434 14.05 -12.81 11.01
N GLY A 435 13.65 -13.95 10.44
CA GLY A 435 12.63 -14.80 11.06
C GLY A 435 13.14 -15.49 12.33
N LYS A 436 14.44 -15.82 12.37
CA LYS A 436 15.15 -16.25 13.57
C LYS A 436 16.57 -15.67 13.56
N LEU A 437 16.92 -14.97 14.64
CA LEU A 437 18.17 -14.23 14.74
C LEU A 437 19.36 -15.19 14.86
N ASN A 438 20.23 -15.13 13.87
CA ASN A 438 21.56 -15.73 13.93
C ASN A 438 22.58 -14.64 14.33
N ARG A 439 23.08 -14.73 15.57
CA ARG A 439 24.01 -13.74 16.14
C ARG A 439 25.32 -13.59 15.37
N SER A 440 25.85 -14.68 14.79
CA SER A 440 27.09 -14.61 14.00
C SER A 440 26.89 -13.83 12.72
N ARG A 441 25.81 -14.14 11.99
CA ARG A 441 25.42 -13.44 10.77
C ARG A 441 25.18 -11.96 11.03
N ALA A 442 24.37 -11.63 12.05
CA ALA A 442 24.07 -10.25 12.41
C ALA A 442 25.33 -9.46 12.74
N ARG A 443 26.26 -10.06 13.50
CA ARG A 443 27.54 -9.43 13.84
C ARG A 443 28.40 -9.15 12.60
N GLU A 444 28.52 -10.10 11.67
CA GLU A 444 29.27 -9.89 10.42
C GLU A 444 28.67 -8.77 9.57
N MET A 445 27.34 -8.74 9.43
CA MET A 445 26.65 -7.70 8.67
C MET A 445 26.85 -6.31 9.29
N VAL A 446 26.61 -6.15 10.59
CA VAL A 446 26.75 -4.87 11.29
C VAL A 446 28.20 -4.38 11.28
N ALA A 447 29.18 -5.29 11.44
CA ALA A 447 30.60 -4.94 11.32
C ALA A 447 30.93 -4.40 9.93
N SER A 448 30.45 -5.07 8.87
CA SER A 448 30.60 -4.65 7.48
C SER A 448 29.99 -3.26 7.21
N ILE A 449 28.80 -2.97 7.77
CA ILE A 449 28.16 -1.65 7.68
C ILE A 449 29.03 -0.58 8.35
N ALA A 450 29.50 -0.85 9.57
CA ALA A 450 30.31 0.10 10.33
C ALA A 450 31.63 0.43 9.61
N GLU A 451 32.32 -0.58 9.07
CA GLU A 451 33.55 -0.42 8.29
C GLU A 451 33.30 0.45 7.05
N ALA A 452 32.23 0.19 6.30
CA ALA A 452 31.88 0.96 5.12
C ALA A 452 31.47 2.41 5.44
N CYS A 453 30.82 2.65 6.58
CA CYS A 453 30.51 3.99 7.07
C CYS A 453 31.79 4.78 7.37
N ILE A 454 32.75 4.16 8.06
CA ILE A 454 34.07 4.76 8.35
C ILE A 454 34.83 5.07 7.05
N GLU A 455 34.81 4.15 6.09
CA GLU A 455 35.45 4.36 4.79
C GLU A 455 34.78 5.51 4.02
N SER A 456 33.47 5.63 4.10
CA SER A 456 32.69 6.69 3.44
C SER A 456 32.75 8.05 4.14
N GLY A 457 33.31 8.14 5.35
CA GLY A 457 33.27 9.36 6.16
C GLY A 457 31.89 9.69 6.72
N CYS A 458 31.06 8.65 6.91
CA CYS A 458 29.67 8.74 7.36
C CYS A 458 29.53 8.15 8.77
N SER A 459 28.67 8.72 9.61
CA SER A 459 28.38 8.18 10.95
C SER A 459 27.28 7.12 10.88
N LEU A 460 27.47 5.97 11.52
CA LEU A 460 26.37 5.02 11.76
C LEU A 460 25.57 5.53 12.96
N VAL A 461 24.44 6.20 12.73
CA VAL A 461 23.73 6.95 13.78
C VAL A 461 22.68 6.12 14.52
N GLY A 462 22.33 4.95 13.99
CA GLY A 462 21.42 4.01 14.61
C GLY A 462 20.99 2.94 13.63
N GLY A 463 20.37 1.88 14.15
CA GLY A 463 19.79 0.84 13.33
C GLY A 463 18.88 -0.05 14.14
N GLU A 464 18.01 -0.78 13.45
CA GLU A 464 17.09 -1.73 14.07
C GLU A 464 17.49 -3.15 13.69
N THR A 465 17.73 -3.98 14.71
CA THR A 465 17.91 -5.43 14.55
C THR A 465 16.69 -6.14 15.13
N ALA A 466 15.85 -6.72 14.28
CA ALA A 466 14.57 -7.31 14.68
C ALA A 466 14.48 -8.82 14.37
N GLU A 467 13.82 -9.56 15.26
CA GLU A 467 13.39 -10.94 15.02
C GLU A 467 11.86 -10.95 14.83
N MET A 468 11.38 -11.42 13.67
CA MET A 468 9.96 -11.37 13.28
C MET A 468 9.46 -12.72 12.73
N PRO A 469 9.29 -13.75 13.58
CA PRO A 469 8.98 -15.13 13.16
C PRO A 469 7.58 -15.31 12.54
N GLY A 470 6.66 -14.34 12.72
CA GLY A 470 5.33 -14.34 12.10
C GLY A 470 5.29 -13.67 10.72
N VAL A 471 6.37 -12.97 10.31
CA VAL A 471 6.46 -12.23 9.03
C VAL A 471 7.49 -12.87 8.10
N TYR A 472 8.62 -13.35 8.65
CA TYR A 472 9.72 -13.95 7.90
C TYR A 472 9.84 -15.44 8.25
N GLY A 473 10.17 -16.26 7.24
CA GLY A 473 10.48 -17.67 7.47
C GLY A 473 11.73 -17.85 8.36
N PRO A 474 11.91 -19.02 9.01
CA PRO A 474 12.96 -19.22 10.02
C PRO A 474 14.40 -18.97 9.56
N THR A 475 14.67 -19.10 8.25
CA THR A 475 15.98 -18.87 7.65
C THR A 475 16.06 -17.56 6.86
N GLN A 476 14.93 -16.88 6.71
CA GLN A 476 14.81 -15.67 5.91
C GLN A 476 15.30 -14.45 6.70
N TRP A 477 15.93 -13.55 5.98
CA TRP A 477 16.43 -12.29 6.49
C TRP A 477 16.29 -11.20 5.42
N ASP A 478 16.30 -9.95 5.87
CA ASP A 478 16.27 -8.78 5.02
C ASP A 478 17.19 -7.71 5.61
N LEU A 479 17.77 -6.90 4.74
CA LEU A 479 18.69 -5.83 5.12
C LEU A 479 18.40 -4.60 4.25
N ALA A 480 18.11 -3.50 4.92
CA ALA A 480 17.92 -2.20 4.29
C ALA A 480 18.82 -1.15 4.97
N GLY A 481 19.07 -0.07 4.25
CA GLY A 481 19.85 1.04 4.74
C GLY A 481 19.39 2.35 4.11
N CYS A 482 19.60 3.45 4.83
CA CYS A 482 19.32 4.80 4.38
C CYS A 482 20.51 5.70 4.67
N ALA A 483 21.00 6.41 3.66
CA ALA A 483 22.02 7.44 3.83
C ALA A 483 21.37 8.84 3.83
N VAL A 484 21.77 9.65 4.79
CA VAL A 484 21.49 11.09 4.84
C VAL A 484 22.76 11.82 4.44
N ALA A 485 22.63 12.71 3.46
CA ALA A 485 23.74 13.48 2.93
C ALA A 485 23.41 14.98 2.92
N VAL A 486 24.45 15.80 3.02
CA VAL A 486 24.34 17.26 2.99
C VAL A 486 25.17 17.83 1.85
N ARG A 487 24.63 18.89 1.23
CA ARG A 487 25.34 19.69 0.23
C ARG A 487 25.37 21.12 0.72
N GLU A 488 26.57 21.67 0.86
CA GLU A 488 26.70 23.08 1.19
C GLU A 488 26.23 23.96 0.03
N PRO A 489 25.66 25.15 0.28
CA PRO A 489 25.15 26.04 -0.77
C PRO A 489 26.17 26.36 -1.87
N GLU A 490 27.45 26.47 -1.53
CA GLU A 490 28.56 26.81 -2.44
C GLU A 490 29.04 25.66 -3.34
N TRP A 491 28.74 24.40 -2.98
CA TRP A 491 29.09 23.23 -3.78
C TRP A 491 28.20 23.18 -5.03
N PRO A 492 28.67 22.67 -6.18
CA PRO A 492 27.85 22.59 -7.38
C PRO A 492 26.62 21.69 -7.19
N MET A 493 25.53 22.00 -7.89
CA MET A 493 24.39 21.09 -8.02
C MET A 493 24.62 20.22 -9.24
N LEU A 494 24.58 18.89 -9.06
CA LEU A 494 24.80 17.93 -10.14
C LEU A 494 23.53 17.10 -10.45
N PRO A 495 23.31 16.74 -11.73
CA PRO A 495 24.11 17.13 -12.89
C PRO A 495 23.94 18.62 -13.24
N ASP A 496 25.03 19.30 -13.60
CA ASP A 496 24.99 20.65 -14.15
C ASP A 496 24.70 20.58 -15.65
N SER A 497 23.45 20.21 -15.97
CA SER A 497 23.01 19.95 -17.35
C SER A 497 23.19 21.15 -18.28
N LYS A 498 23.34 22.37 -17.72
CA LYS A 498 23.57 23.59 -18.50
C LYS A 498 25.02 23.76 -18.96
N SER A 499 25.99 23.20 -18.23
CA SER A 499 27.41 23.28 -18.60
C SER A 499 27.91 22.07 -19.39
N ILE A 500 27.14 20.97 -19.38
CA ILE A 500 27.41 19.81 -20.22
C ILE A 500 27.18 20.18 -21.69
N GLN A 501 28.18 19.92 -22.52
CA GLN A 501 28.16 20.23 -23.95
C GLN A 501 28.79 19.12 -24.77
N GLU A 502 28.51 19.14 -26.08
CA GLU A 502 29.17 18.27 -27.04
C GLU A 502 30.70 18.35 -26.92
N GLY A 503 31.36 17.19 -26.93
CA GLY A 503 32.81 17.06 -26.79
C GLY A 503 33.30 16.89 -25.35
N ASP A 504 32.45 17.08 -24.33
CA ASP A 504 32.81 16.71 -22.95
C ASP A 504 33.13 15.21 -22.85
N LEU A 505 34.11 14.85 -22.01
CA LEU A 505 34.62 13.49 -21.89
C LEU A 505 33.87 12.71 -20.82
N LEU A 506 33.69 11.41 -21.07
CA LEU A 506 33.20 10.44 -20.09
C LEU A 506 34.38 9.71 -19.47
N ILE A 507 34.56 9.87 -18.16
CA ILE A 507 35.60 9.22 -17.36
C ILE A 507 34.94 8.13 -16.51
N GLY A 508 35.27 6.87 -16.75
CA GLY A 508 34.78 5.71 -16.00
C GLY A 508 35.74 5.31 -14.89
N LEU A 509 35.23 5.16 -13.67
CA LEU A 509 35.96 4.60 -12.51
C LEU A 509 35.68 3.11 -12.38
N THR A 510 36.70 2.34 -12.01
CA THR A 510 36.62 0.88 -11.95
C THR A 510 35.70 0.38 -10.84
N SER A 511 34.84 -0.60 -11.14
CA SER A 511 34.12 -1.39 -10.12
C SER A 511 34.96 -2.57 -9.63
N SER A 512 34.69 -3.04 -8.41
CA SER A 512 35.26 -4.28 -7.88
C SER A 512 34.59 -5.59 -8.36
N GLY A 513 33.47 -5.53 -9.10
CA GLY A 513 32.68 -6.72 -9.46
C GLY A 513 31.32 -6.40 -10.08
N VAL A 514 30.39 -7.37 -10.01
CA VAL A 514 29.06 -7.28 -10.66
C VAL A 514 28.05 -6.44 -9.86
N HIS A 515 28.18 -6.47 -8.54
CA HIS A 515 27.48 -5.68 -7.52
C HIS A 515 25.93 -5.65 -7.54
N SER A 516 25.39 -5.34 -6.38
CA SER A 516 24.12 -5.85 -5.81
C SER A 516 22.88 -5.78 -6.69
N ASN A 517 22.79 -4.83 -7.62
CA ASN A 517 21.60 -4.61 -8.44
C ASN A 517 21.56 -5.39 -9.77
N GLY A 518 22.60 -6.16 -10.12
CA GLY A 518 22.73 -6.89 -11.41
C GLY A 518 22.58 -8.41 -11.38
N PHE A 519 22.31 -9.01 -10.22
CA PHE A 519 22.50 -10.46 -10.01
C PHE A 519 21.44 -11.37 -10.64
N SER A 520 20.33 -10.85 -11.16
CA SER A 520 19.27 -11.69 -11.76
C SER A 520 19.78 -12.47 -12.98
N LEU A 521 20.58 -11.86 -13.85
CA LEU A 521 21.15 -12.55 -15.00
C LEU A 521 22.29 -13.48 -14.59
N VAL A 522 23.18 -13.05 -13.68
CA VAL A 522 24.26 -13.89 -13.14
C VAL A 522 23.69 -15.18 -12.59
N ARG A 523 22.70 -15.11 -11.69
CA ARG A 523 22.05 -16.30 -11.14
C ARG A 523 21.49 -17.20 -12.22
N LYS A 524 20.87 -16.63 -13.27
CA LYS A 524 20.34 -17.42 -14.39
C LYS A 524 21.44 -18.15 -15.15
N ILE A 525 22.59 -17.50 -15.36
CA ILE A 525 23.75 -18.12 -16.00
C ILE A 525 24.27 -19.29 -15.14
N PHE A 526 24.42 -19.11 -13.83
CA PHE A 526 24.84 -20.19 -12.93
C PHE A 526 23.84 -21.35 -12.88
N GLU A 527 22.54 -21.04 -12.76
CA GLU A 527 21.46 -22.02 -12.72
C GLU A 527 21.40 -22.86 -14.00
N VAL A 528 21.38 -22.20 -15.17
CA VAL A 528 21.25 -22.88 -16.46
C VAL A 528 22.48 -23.75 -16.76
N ASN A 529 23.66 -23.29 -16.37
CA ASN A 529 24.89 -24.04 -16.58
C ASN A 529 25.18 -25.06 -15.46
N ARG A 530 24.33 -25.13 -14.42
CA ARG A 530 24.46 -26.04 -13.27
C ARG A 530 25.81 -25.92 -12.55
N ILE A 531 26.31 -24.70 -12.45
CA ILE A 531 27.59 -24.40 -11.80
C ILE A 531 27.31 -23.99 -10.35
N SER A 532 28.02 -24.60 -9.42
CA SER A 532 27.95 -24.24 -8.00
C SER A 532 28.81 -23.00 -7.72
N TYR A 533 28.31 -22.09 -6.88
CA TYR A 533 29.09 -20.95 -6.41
C TYR A 533 30.35 -21.36 -5.63
N LYS A 534 30.40 -22.60 -5.12
CA LYS A 534 31.56 -23.14 -4.40
C LYS A 534 32.66 -23.68 -5.32
N GLU A 535 32.43 -23.75 -6.63
CA GLU A 535 33.45 -24.15 -7.59
C GLU A 535 34.53 -23.07 -7.74
N LYS A 536 35.76 -23.50 -8.03
CA LYS A 536 36.89 -22.60 -8.29
C LYS A 536 36.74 -21.91 -9.64
N THR A 537 37.17 -20.66 -9.70
CA THR A 537 37.17 -19.93 -10.97
C THR A 537 38.28 -20.43 -11.91
N PRO A 538 38.06 -20.43 -13.23
CA PRO A 538 39.06 -20.91 -14.19
C PRO A 538 40.26 -19.95 -14.35
N TRP A 539 40.16 -18.70 -13.91
CA TRP A 539 41.25 -17.71 -13.96
C TRP A 539 42.03 -17.56 -12.65
N ASP A 540 41.43 -17.93 -11.51
CA ASP A 540 42.07 -17.90 -10.20
C ASP A 540 41.64 -19.14 -9.41
N SER A 541 42.54 -20.14 -9.36
CA SER A 541 42.28 -21.41 -8.69
C SER A 541 42.19 -21.30 -7.17
N GLN A 542 42.60 -20.17 -6.59
CA GLN A 542 42.48 -19.92 -5.15
C GLN A 542 41.09 -19.43 -4.78
N LYS A 543 40.38 -18.77 -5.71
CA LYS A 543 39.04 -18.20 -5.45
C LYS A 543 37.91 -19.04 -6.03
N THR A 544 36.82 -19.08 -5.29
CA THR A 544 35.53 -19.63 -5.77
C THR A 544 34.73 -18.56 -6.51
N TYR A 545 33.77 -18.96 -7.33
CA TYR A 545 32.83 -18.01 -7.95
C TYR A 545 32.08 -17.19 -6.90
N GLY A 546 31.65 -17.82 -5.81
CA GLY A 546 30.98 -17.15 -4.70
C GLY A 546 31.85 -16.06 -4.08
N GLN A 547 33.12 -16.34 -3.82
CA GLN A 547 34.07 -15.34 -3.29
C GLN A 547 34.30 -14.17 -4.25
N VAL A 548 34.36 -14.42 -5.56
CA VAL A 548 34.51 -13.33 -6.56
C VAL A 548 33.24 -12.48 -6.65
N LEU A 549 32.07 -13.11 -6.51
CA LEU A 549 30.77 -12.41 -6.57
C LEU A 549 30.42 -11.67 -5.27
N LEU A 550 31.02 -12.06 -4.14
CA LEU A 550 30.85 -11.42 -2.83
C LEU A 550 31.92 -10.37 -2.53
N VAL A 551 32.79 -10.03 -3.49
CA VAL A 551 33.71 -8.88 -3.33
C VAL A 551 32.88 -7.62 -3.12
N PRO A 552 33.12 -6.84 -2.04
CA PRO A 552 32.30 -5.67 -1.72
C PRO A 552 32.29 -4.59 -2.81
N THR A 553 31.17 -3.87 -2.89
CA THR A 553 31.00 -2.68 -3.74
C THR A 553 32.06 -1.62 -3.47
N ARG A 554 32.65 -1.02 -4.49
CA ARG A 554 33.65 0.04 -4.31
C ARG A 554 32.99 1.33 -3.83
N LEU A 555 33.60 2.00 -2.83
CA LEU A 555 33.16 3.29 -2.33
C LEU A 555 33.93 4.42 -3.02
N TYR A 556 33.22 5.38 -3.62
CA TYR A 556 33.83 6.47 -4.38
C TYR A 556 33.85 7.81 -3.63
N VAL A 557 33.30 7.85 -2.41
CA VAL A 557 33.12 9.10 -1.65
C VAL A 557 34.43 9.86 -1.45
N ARG A 558 35.46 9.21 -0.91
CA ARG A 558 36.76 9.84 -0.66
C ARG A 558 37.43 10.39 -1.92
N PRO A 559 37.59 9.61 -3.01
CA PRO A 559 38.28 10.10 -4.19
C PRO A 559 37.49 11.10 -5.03
N VAL A 560 36.15 11.00 -5.07
CA VAL A 560 35.34 11.78 -6.00
C VAL A 560 34.82 13.07 -5.37
N LEU A 561 34.39 13.06 -4.11
CA LEU A 561 33.77 14.22 -3.47
C LEU A 561 34.63 15.51 -3.54
N PRO A 562 35.96 15.48 -3.34
CA PRO A 562 36.80 16.68 -3.53
C PRO A 562 36.75 17.22 -4.96
N LEU A 563 36.75 16.34 -5.97
CA LEU A 563 36.70 16.72 -7.38
C LEU A 563 35.37 17.38 -7.75
N LEU A 564 34.27 16.92 -7.14
CA LEU A 564 32.96 17.53 -7.31
C LEU A 564 32.94 18.93 -6.70
N LYS A 565 33.44 19.09 -5.47
CA LYS A 565 33.52 20.39 -4.77
C LYS A 565 34.32 21.43 -5.55
N ASP A 566 35.41 21.00 -6.16
CA ASP A 566 36.30 21.84 -6.97
C ASP A 566 35.76 22.11 -8.39
N ARG A 567 34.54 21.66 -8.71
CA ARG A 567 33.85 21.87 -10.00
C ARG A 567 34.62 21.32 -11.21
N LEU A 568 35.39 20.25 -11.01
CA LEU A 568 36.06 19.53 -12.10
C LEU A 568 35.10 18.58 -12.83
N VAL A 569 33.94 18.29 -12.25
CA VAL A 569 32.94 17.36 -12.78
C VAL A 569 31.63 18.09 -13.04
N LYS A 570 31.07 17.91 -14.23
CA LYS A 570 29.78 18.48 -14.66
C LYS A 570 28.59 17.54 -14.45
N GLY A 571 28.84 16.23 -14.40
CA GLY A 571 27.83 15.21 -14.18
C GLY A 571 28.46 13.96 -13.59
N CYS A 572 27.73 13.26 -12.72
CA CYS A 572 28.19 12.06 -12.05
C CYS A 572 27.07 11.02 -12.03
N ALA A 573 27.39 9.78 -12.39
CA ALA A 573 26.45 8.67 -12.39
C ALA A 573 27.07 7.42 -11.76
N HIS A 574 26.47 6.94 -10.68
CA HIS A 574 26.79 5.65 -10.07
C HIS A 574 26.16 4.53 -10.91
N ILE A 575 26.98 3.54 -11.29
CA ILE A 575 26.57 2.46 -12.19
C ILE A 575 26.11 1.26 -11.37
N THR A 576 24.79 1.06 -11.37
CA THR A 576 24.12 0.06 -10.54
C THR A 576 23.37 -0.94 -11.43
N GLY A 577 22.11 -1.27 -11.14
CA GLY A 577 21.28 -2.12 -12.00
C GLY A 577 20.99 -1.41 -13.32
N GLY A 578 20.97 -2.14 -14.43
CA GLY A 578 20.76 -1.57 -15.77
C GLY A 578 22.05 -1.11 -16.46
N GLY A 579 23.20 -1.24 -15.79
CA GLY A 579 24.52 -0.96 -16.35
C GLY A 579 24.74 0.49 -16.78
N ILE A 580 25.74 0.72 -17.63
CA ILE A 580 26.09 2.06 -18.10
C ILE A 580 24.93 2.69 -18.89
N GLU A 581 24.19 1.87 -19.65
CA GLU A 581 23.10 2.33 -20.52
C GLU A 581 21.99 3.09 -19.77
N GLU A 582 21.53 2.54 -18.64
CA GLU A 582 20.42 3.13 -17.88
C GLU A 582 20.89 4.16 -16.84
N ASN A 583 22.11 4.03 -16.32
CA ASN A 583 22.59 4.88 -15.24
C ASN A 583 23.31 6.13 -15.77
N ALA A 584 24.14 6.01 -16.82
CA ALA A 584 24.95 7.15 -17.29
C ALA A 584 24.08 8.26 -17.90
N ILE A 585 22.95 7.91 -18.54
CA ILE A 585 22.04 8.90 -19.13
C ILE A 585 21.40 9.85 -18.11
N ARG A 586 21.46 9.54 -16.80
CA ARG A 586 20.95 10.40 -15.72
C ARG A 586 21.67 11.73 -15.61
N VAL A 587 22.85 11.86 -16.24
CA VAL A 587 23.59 13.13 -16.31
C VAL A 587 23.05 14.09 -17.37
N LEU A 588 22.20 13.60 -18.29
CA LEU A 588 21.64 14.36 -19.40
C LEU A 588 20.21 14.84 -19.10
N ASP A 589 19.81 15.95 -19.71
CA ASP A 589 18.39 16.32 -19.82
C ASP A 589 17.71 15.42 -20.86
N SER A 590 16.69 14.67 -20.43
CA SER A 590 15.89 13.78 -21.30
C SER A 590 15.24 14.49 -22.50
N LYS A 591 15.01 15.80 -22.41
CA LYS A 591 14.45 16.64 -23.48
C LYS A 591 15.51 17.39 -24.28
N GLY A 592 16.79 17.20 -23.94
CA GLY A 592 17.93 17.84 -24.59
C GLY A 592 18.30 17.23 -25.95
N ASP A 593 19.26 17.90 -26.59
CA ASP A 593 19.83 17.57 -27.90
C ASP A 593 21.19 16.85 -27.81
N LEU A 594 21.55 16.39 -26.61
CA LEU A 594 22.79 15.66 -26.31
C LEU A 594 22.52 14.18 -26.08
N ALA A 595 23.52 13.36 -26.39
CA ALA A 595 23.57 11.93 -26.13
C ALA A 595 24.99 11.53 -25.67
N LEU A 596 25.13 10.31 -25.17
CA LEU A 596 26.42 9.75 -24.76
C LEU A 596 26.93 8.76 -25.82
N GLU A 597 28.20 8.84 -26.18
CA GLU A 597 28.87 7.80 -26.97
C GLU A 597 29.91 7.12 -26.07
N VAL A 598 29.82 5.80 -25.93
CA VAL A 598 30.71 4.99 -25.08
C VAL A 598 31.44 3.95 -25.94
N ASP A 599 32.77 3.99 -25.91
CA ASP A 599 33.63 2.97 -26.52
C ASP A 599 33.82 1.81 -25.54
N ALA A 600 33.11 0.72 -25.78
CA ALA A 600 33.13 -0.42 -24.89
C ALA A 600 34.49 -1.14 -24.83
N SER A 601 35.39 -0.88 -25.77
CA SER A 601 36.74 -1.48 -25.80
C SER A 601 37.77 -0.70 -24.99
N SER A 602 37.44 0.50 -24.51
CA SER A 602 38.45 1.44 -23.97
C SER A 602 38.93 1.16 -22.54
N TRP A 603 38.40 0.12 -21.89
CA TRP A 603 38.85 -0.34 -20.58
C TRP A 603 38.92 -1.88 -20.50
N PRO A 604 39.83 -2.44 -19.70
CA PRO A 604 39.92 -3.88 -19.51
C PRO A 604 38.71 -4.40 -18.72
N LYS A 605 38.15 -5.52 -19.18
CA LYS A 605 37.05 -6.21 -18.47
C LYS A 605 37.62 -7.15 -17.42
N LEU A 606 37.03 -7.15 -16.21
CA LEU A 606 37.37 -8.15 -15.19
C LEU A 606 37.03 -9.56 -15.70
N GLU A 607 37.81 -10.55 -15.27
CA GLU A 607 37.69 -11.94 -15.75
C GLU A 607 36.30 -12.53 -15.58
N ILE A 608 35.61 -12.18 -14.49
CA ILE A 608 34.23 -12.60 -14.26
C ILE A 608 33.28 -12.16 -15.38
N PHE A 609 33.47 -10.96 -15.95
CA PHE A 609 32.63 -10.48 -17.05
C PHE A 609 32.96 -11.19 -18.36
N ASN A 610 34.25 -11.44 -18.65
CA ASN A 610 34.65 -12.24 -19.81
C ASN A 610 34.07 -13.67 -19.72
N TRP A 611 34.09 -14.26 -18.52
CA TRP A 611 33.50 -15.57 -18.29
C TRP A 611 31.98 -15.58 -18.38
N LEU A 612 31.29 -14.59 -17.79
CA LEU A 612 29.83 -14.46 -17.91
C LEU A 612 29.41 -14.29 -19.38
N ALA A 613 30.18 -13.54 -20.17
CA ALA A 613 29.96 -13.39 -21.60
C ALA A 613 30.14 -14.71 -22.36
N ALA A 614 31.10 -15.55 -21.97
CA ALA A 614 31.33 -16.87 -22.57
C ALA A 614 30.31 -17.94 -22.12
N ALA A 615 29.84 -17.88 -20.86
CA ALA A 615 28.93 -18.86 -20.26
C ALA A 615 27.43 -18.53 -20.46
N GLY A 616 27.10 -17.28 -20.79
CA GLY A 616 25.74 -16.80 -21.01
C GLY A 616 25.12 -17.26 -22.34
N PRO A 617 23.79 -17.14 -22.52
CA PRO A 617 23.15 -17.36 -23.80
C PRO A 617 23.61 -16.30 -24.81
N VAL A 618 24.57 -16.66 -25.68
CA VAL A 618 25.16 -15.85 -26.73
C VAL A 618 24.18 -15.74 -27.91
N ASN A 619 23.13 -14.92 -27.78
CA ASN A 619 22.49 -14.29 -28.95
C ASN A 619 21.62 -13.08 -28.60
N THR A 620 22.22 -12.10 -27.94
CA THR A 620 21.78 -10.72 -28.10
C THR A 620 23.03 -9.94 -28.40
N GLU A 621 22.99 -9.13 -29.45
CA GLU A 621 23.94 -8.05 -29.66
C GLU A 621 24.31 -7.44 -28.29
N ILE A 622 25.62 -7.41 -28.09
CA ILE A 622 26.34 -7.02 -26.89
C ILE A 622 25.53 -6.04 -26.04
N CYS A 623 25.03 -6.50 -24.88
CA CYS A 623 24.17 -5.64 -24.07
C CYS A 623 24.91 -5.18 -22.79
N PRO A 624 25.20 -3.88 -22.66
CA PRO A 624 25.64 -3.26 -21.41
C PRO A 624 24.57 -3.35 -20.30
N LYS A 625 23.31 -3.68 -20.65
CA LYS A 625 22.26 -4.06 -19.67
C LYS A 625 22.52 -5.41 -19.01
N CYS A 626 23.17 -6.34 -19.72
CA CYS A 626 23.38 -7.72 -19.24
C CYS A 626 24.63 -7.84 -18.35
N HIS A 627 25.72 -7.13 -18.69
CA HIS A 627 26.93 -7.09 -17.88
C HIS A 627 26.93 -5.82 -17.05
N ASN A 628 26.16 -5.85 -15.96
CA ASN A 628 26.09 -4.78 -14.97
C ASN A 628 27.50 -4.22 -14.70
N SER A 629 27.69 -2.91 -14.88
CA SER A 629 28.99 -2.21 -14.80
C SER A 629 30.04 -2.56 -15.88
N SER A 630 30.16 -3.82 -16.34
CA SER A 630 31.25 -4.27 -17.22
C SER A 630 32.65 -3.89 -16.70
N GLY A 631 32.80 -3.67 -15.40
CA GLY A 631 34.04 -3.20 -14.77
C GLY A 631 34.06 -1.70 -14.46
N ILE A 632 33.03 -0.92 -14.78
CA ILE A 632 32.88 0.51 -14.46
C ILE A 632 31.77 0.71 -13.44
N GLY A 633 32.12 1.23 -12.26
CA GLY A 633 31.14 1.48 -11.19
C GLY A 633 30.69 2.94 -11.07
N MET A 634 31.38 3.90 -11.69
CA MET A 634 30.96 5.30 -11.71
C MET A 634 31.42 5.98 -12.99
N VAL A 635 30.59 6.89 -13.52
CA VAL A 635 30.90 7.69 -14.72
C VAL A 635 30.84 9.17 -14.38
N LEU A 636 31.90 9.90 -14.74
CA LEU A 636 32.02 11.34 -14.55
C LEU A 636 32.03 12.03 -15.93
N VAL A 637 31.31 13.14 -16.05
CA VAL A 637 31.32 14.01 -17.24
C VAL A 637 32.23 15.20 -16.95
N VAL A 638 33.25 15.40 -17.79
CA VAL A 638 34.37 16.32 -17.52
C VAL A 638 34.70 17.14 -18.75
N ALA A 639 35.02 18.43 -18.58
CA ALA A 639 35.51 19.25 -19.69
C ALA A 639 36.86 18.70 -20.20
N PRO A 640 37.13 18.70 -21.52
CA PRO A 640 38.41 18.21 -22.05
C PRO A 640 39.64 18.92 -21.46
N SER A 641 39.52 20.21 -21.12
CA SER A 641 40.58 20.99 -20.47
C SER A 641 40.88 20.58 -19.03
N GLN A 642 39.91 20.00 -18.33
CA GLN A 642 40.01 19.60 -16.91
C GLN A 642 40.28 18.09 -16.74
N ALA A 643 40.12 17.30 -17.80
CA ALA A 643 40.22 15.84 -17.73
C ALA A 643 41.57 15.35 -17.22
N LYS A 644 42.68 15.99 -17.63
CA LYS A 644 44.02 15.57 -17.21
C LYS A 644 44.25 15.80 -15.71
N GLU A 645 43.87 16.98 -15.22
CA GLU A 645 43.94 17.30 -13.78
C GLU A 645 43.10 16.34 -12.94
N LEU A 646 41.88 16.04 -13.38
CA LEU A 646 41.00 15.09 -12.71
C LEU A 646 41.59 13.67 -12.68
N GLU A 647 42.14 13.19 -13.79
CA GLU A 647 42.79 11.87 -13.87
C GLU A 647 44.02 11.78 -12.95
N ASP A 648 44.84 12.81 -12.90
CA ASP A 648 46.04 12.85 -12.06
C ASP A 648 45.67 12.84 -10.56
N ARG A 649 44.65 13.61 -10.16
CA ARG A 649 44.15 13.61 -8.76
C ARG A 649 43.52 12.28 -8.36
N LEU A 650 42.78 11.64 -9.25
CA LEU A 650 42.25 10.28 -9.01
C LEU A 650 43.40 9.30 -8.79
N LEU A 651 44.44 9.36 -9.63
CA LEU A 651 45.61 8.50 -9.52
C LEU A 651 46.38 8.72 -8.21
N GLU A 652 46.57 9.98 -7.78
CA GLU A 652 47.16 10.33 -6.49
C GLU A 652 46.38 9.74 -5.30
N MET A 653 45.06 9.65 -5.42
CA MET A 653 44.17 9.01 -4.44
C MET A 653 44.06 7.49 -4.60
N GLY A 654 44.82 6.89 -5.53
CA GLY A 654 44.84 5.45 -5.78
C GLY A 654 43.67 4.93 -6.62
N GLU A 655 42.89 5.80 -7.25
CA GLU A 655 41.78 5.45 -8.12
C GLU A 655 42.19 5.33 -9.58
N ARG A 656 41.83 4.20 -10.19
CA ARG A 656 42.00 4.00 -11.63
C ARG A 656 40.78 4.52 -12.39
N SER A 657 41.05 5.24 -13.46
CA SER A 657 40.04 5.80 -14.35
C SER A 657 40.38 5.53 -15.81
N TYR A 658 39.36 5.50 -16.65
CA TYR A 658 39.46 5.30 -18.09
C TYR A 658 38.62 6.33 -18.83
N ARG A 659 39.11 6.83 -19.96
CA ARG A 659 38.28 7.61 -20.89
C ARG A 659 37.38 6.63 -21.64
N ILE A 660 36.12 6.58 -21.26
CA ILE A 660 35.16 5.60 -21.78
C ILE A 660 34.36 6.13 -22.95
N GLY A 661 34.41 7.42 -23.23
CA GLY A 661 33.58 8.01 -24.26
C GLY A 661 33.51 9.52 -24.19
N LYS A 662 32.46 10.08 -24.80
CA LYS A 662 32.22 11.52 -24.91
C LYS A 662 30.73 11.83 -25.02
N VAL A 663 30.39 13.09 -24.77
CA VAL A 663 29.08 13.67 -25.05
C VAL A 663 29.03 14.05 -26.54
N VAL A 664 27.97 13.66 -27.22
CA VAL A 664 27.74 13.90 -28.66
C VAL A 664 26.37 14.50 -28.91
N ARG A 665 26.13 15.00 -30.13
CA ARG A 665 24.79 15.40 -30.56
C ARG A 665 23.88 14.19 -30.73
N ARG A 666 22.63 14.35 -30.31
CA ARG A 666 21.61 13.30 -30.41
C ARG A 666 21.14 13.12 -31.85
N GLU A 667 21.37 11.93 -32.39
CA GLU A 667 20.87 11.49 -33.70
C GLU A 667 19.76 10.43 -33.50
N GLY A 668 18.53 10.88 -33.24
CA GLY A 668 17.37 9.99 -33.04
C GLY A 668 17.10 9.59 -31.59
N ASP A 669 16.46 8.45 -31.38
CA ASP A 669 15.89 8.06 -30.09
C ASP A 669 16.89 7.68 -28.98
N PRO A 670 18.00 6.95 -29.22
CA PRO A 670 18.83 6.48 -28.11
C PRO A 670 19.64 7.63 -27.49
N LEU A 671 19.52 7.82 -26.18
CA LEU A 671 20.31 8.77 -25.39
C LEU A 671 21.76 8.33 -25.14
N ILE A 672 22.08 7.08 -25.48
CA ILE A 672 23.42 6.51 -25.37
C ILE A 672 23.68 5.52 -26.51
N ARG A 673 24.87 5.58 -27.09
CA ARG A 673 25.34 4.71 -28.18
C ARG A 673 26.63 4.02 -27.74
N PHE A 674 26.72 2.71 -27.93
CA PHE A 674 27.94 1.94 -27.69
C PHE A 674 28.67 1.65 -28.99
N THR A 675 29.99 1.77 -28.99
CA THR A 675 30.88 1.42 -30.11
C THR A 675 31.84 0.31 -29.69
N ASN A 676 32.43 -0.40 -30.68
CA ASN A 676 33.43 -1.46 -30.49
C ASN A 676 33.00 -2.59 -29.55
N MET A 677 31.70 -2.87 -29.55
CA MET A 677 31.09 -3.84 -28.66
C MET A 677 31.52 -5.29 -28.96
N ASP A 678 31.68 -5.65 -30.24
CA ASP A 678 32.10 -6.99 -30.66
C ASP A 678 33.50 -7.37 -30.17
N THR A 679 34.34 -6.36 -29.90
CA THR A 679 35.71 -6.53 -29.40
C THR A 679 35.84 -6.24 -27.90
N ALA A 680 34.76 -5.86 -27.23
CA ALA A 680 34.80 -5.41 -25.84
C ALA A 680 35.03 -6.56 -24.83
N PHE A 681 34.67 -7.79 -25.19
CA PHE A 681 34.80 -8.98 -24.33
C PHE A 681 35.63 -10.06 -25.02
N ASP A 682 36.52 -10.71 -24.28
CA ASP A 682 37.25 -11.89 -24.78
C ASP A 682 36.38 -13.15 -24.61
N THR A 683 35.39 -13.28 -25.49
CA THR A 683 34.40 -14.37 -25.45
C THR A 683 34.95 -15.74 -25.88
N PHE A 684 36.20 -15.78 -26.35
CA PHE A 684 36.90 -17.01 -26.76
C PHE A 684 37.87 -17.52 -25.70
N LYS A 685 38.19 -16.69 -24.68
CA LYS A 685 39.09 -17.06 -23.58
C LYS A 685 38.65 -18.29 -22.79
N TYR A 686 37.34 -18.48 -22.66
CA TYR A 686 36.76 -19.60 -21.92
C TYR A 686 35.96 -20.51 -22.85
N PRO A 687 36.01 -21.85 -22.66
CA PRO A 687 35.26 -22.78 -23.49
C PRO A 687 33.76 -22.51 -23.33
N ARG A 688 33.07 -22.29 -24.45
CA ARG A 688 31.61 -22.18 -24.46
C ARG A 688 31.00 -23.47 -23.93
N ILE A 689 30.07 -23.34 -22.99
CA ILE A 689 29.35 -24.48 -22.43
C ILE A 689 28.43 -25.01 -23.54
N SER A 690 28.79 -26.14 -24.15
CA SER A 690 28.02 -26.78 -25.21
C SER A 690 26.62 -27.14 -24.70
N ARG A 691 25.58 -26.54 -25.30
CA ARG A 691 24.19 -26.84 -24.98
C ARG A 691 23.56 -27.64 -26.12
N PRO A 692 22.81 -28.71 -25.85
CA PRO A 692 21.96 -29.32 -26.85
C PRO A 692 20.88 -28.32 -27.28
N LYS A 693 20.68 -28.16 -28.58
CA LYS A 693 19.66 -27.25 -29.13
C LYS A 693 18.25 -27.70 -28.71
N VAL A 694 17.39 -26.74 -28.40
CA VAL A 694 15.96 -26.99 -28.17
C VAL A 694 15.31 -27.30 -29.50
N LYS A 695 14.86 -28.55 -29.69
CA LYS A 695 14.09 -28.95 -30.87
C LYS A 695 12.69 -28.32 -30.86
N VAL A 696 12.38 -27.54 -31.88
CA VAL A 696 11.13 -26.80 -32.05
C VAL A 696 10.32 -27.40 -33.19
N GLY A 697 9.03 -27.64 -32.94
CA GLY A 697 8.04 -27.98 -33.96
C GLY A 697 7.17 -26.76 -34.27
N ILE A 698 7.05 -26.37 -35.54
CA ILE A 698 6.25 -25.21 -35.94
C ILE A 698 4.93 -25.68 -36.55
N LEU A 699 3.80 -25.17 -36.04
CA LEU A 699 2.48 -25.42 -36.63
C LEU A 699 2.03 -24.20 -37.47
N ILE A 700 1.58 -24.45 -38.70
CA ILE A 700 1.17 -23.40 -39.66
C ILE A 700 -0.14 -23.74 -40.39
N SER A 701 -0.86 -22.72 -40.86
CA SER A 701 -2.06 -22.91 -41.71
C SER A 701 -2.02 -22.15 -43.04
N GLY A 702 -0.92 -21.48 -43.37
CA GLY A 702 -0.83 -20.54 -44.51
C GLY A 702 0.55 -20.46 -45.17
N THR A 703 0.91 -19.27 -45.66
CA THR A 703 2.12 -19.03 -46.48
C THR A 703 3.44 -19.17 -45.73
N GLY A 704 3.43 -19.13 -44.39
CA GLY A 704 4.60 -19.42 -43.56
C GLY A 704 5.63 -18.28 -43.44
N SER A 705 5.26 -17.02 -43.66
CA SER A 705 6.19 -15.87 -43.52
C SER A 705 6.90 -15.83 -42.16
N ASN A 706 6.16 -16.02 -41.06
CA ASN A 706 6.73 -16.05 -39.71
C ASN A 706 7.62 -17.28 -39.49
N MET A 707 7.17 -18.45 -39.95
CA MET A 707 7.96 -19.69 -39.90
C MET A 707 9.30 -19.53 -40.61
N LYS A 708 9.34 -18.88 -41.78
CA LYS A 708 10.60 -18.62 -42.51
C LYS A 708 11.61 -17.88 -41.64
N LYS A 709 11.19 -16.82 -40.94
CA LYS A 709 12.05 -16.05 -40.03
C LYS A 709 12.54 -16.86 -38.82
N LEU A 710 11.68 -17.73 -38.28
CA LEU A 710 12.06 -18.64 -37.20
C LEU A 710 13.12 -19.65 -37.67
N ILE A 711 12.99 -20.19 -38.89
CA ILE A 711 13.98 -21.11 -39.45
C ILE A 711 15.30 -20.38 -39.72
N GLU A 712 15.28 -19.20 -40.35
CA GLU A 712 16.49 -18.36 -40.57
C GLU A 712 17.23 -18.12 -39.25
N SER A 713 16.51 -17.73 -38.19
CA SER A 713 17.09 -17.52 -36.86
C SER A 713 17.68 -18.80 -36.26
N SER A 714 17.05 -19.96 -36.46
CA SER A 714 17.50 -21.25 -35.92
C SER A 714 18.81 -21.77 -36.54
N GLN A 715 19.12 -21.32 -37.75
CA GLN A 715 20.30 -21.72 -38.52
C GLN A 715 21.55 -20.89 -38.17
N THR A 716 21.41 -19.80 -37.43
CA THR A 716 22.54 -19.00 -36.94
C THR A 716 23.39 -19.78 -35.93
N ALA A 717 24.71 -19.56 -35.92
CA ALA A 717 25.64 -20.19 -34.98
C ALA A 717 25.34 -19.84 -33.50
N ALA A 718 24.65 -18.72 -33.28
CA ALA A 718 24.22 -18.21 -31.99
C ALA A 718 22.87 -18.81 -31.51
N SER A 719 22.19 -19.60 -32.35
CA SER A 719 20.87 -20.11 -32.01
C SER A 719 20.88 -21.29 -31.04
N TYR A 720 20.05 -21.18 -30.00
CA TYR A 720 19.75 -22.25 -29.04
C TYR A 720 18.59 -23.14 -29.47
N CYS A 721 17.95 -22.87 -30.60
CA CYS A 721 16.87 -23.68 -31.13
C CYS A 721 17.26 -24.37 -32.44
N GLU A 722 16.64 -25.52 -32.67
CA GLU A 722 16.69 -26.26 -33.91
C GLU A 722 15.25 -26.48 -34.36
N VAL A 723 14.85 -25.91 -35.49
CA VAL A 723 13.52 -26.21 -36.04
C VAL A 723 13.60 -27.60 -36.68
N ALA A 724 12.99 -28.59 -36.02
CA ALA A 724 13.09 -29.98 -36.43
C ALA A 724 11.93 -30.42 -37.33
N VAL A 725 10.75 -29.79 -37.22
CA VAL A 725 9.61 -30.11 -38.10
C VAL A 725 8.66 -28.93 -38.24
N VAL A 726 8.07 -28.80 -39.43
CA VAL A 726 6.92 -27.93 -39.70
C VAL A 726 5.71 -28.80 -40.02
N ILE A 727 4.60 -28.61 -39.31
CA ILE A 727 3.37 -29.35 -39.53
C ILE A 727 2.27 -28.37 -39.96
N SER A 728 1.60 -28.67 -41.07
CA SER A 728 0.39 -27.93 -41.47
C SER A 728 -0.86 -28.77 -41.36
N ASN A 729 -1.95 -28.12 -40.97
CA ASN A 729 -3.29 -28.71 -40.97
C ASN A 729 -4.00 -28.62 -42.33
N LYS A 730 -3.38 -27.99 -43.33
CA LYS A 730 -3.91 -27.89 -44.70
C LYS A 730 -2.92 -28.54 -45.68
N PRO A 731 -3.39 -29.34 -46.65
CA PRO A 731 -2.54 -29.78 -47.75
C PRO A 731 -2.16 -28.59 -48.63
N ASP A 732 -1.04 -28.72 -49.35
CA ASP A 732 -0.62 -27.82 -50.44
C ASP A 732 -0.46 -26.34 -50.06
N VAL A 733 -0.14 -26.04 -48.80
CA VAL A 733 0.21 -24.68 -48.40
C VAL A 733 1.66 -24.35 -48.78
N LYS A 734 1.87 -23.15 -49.33
CA LYS A 734 3.20 -22.61 -49.69
C LYS A 734 4.22 -22.69 -48.55
N GLY A 735 3.77 -22.60 -47.29
CA GLY A 735 4.66 -22.72 -46.13
C GLY A 735 5.37 -24.07 -46.01
N LEU A 736 4.73 -25.19 -46.42
CA LEU A 736 5.37 -26.51 -46.41
C LEU A 736 6.47 -26.62 -47.48
N GLU A 737 6.25 -26.02 -48.66
CA GLU A 737 7.26 -25.96 -49.71
C GLU A 737 8.49 -25.14 -49.27
N VAL A 738 8.25 -23.97 -48.66
CA VAL A 738 9.32 -23.12 -48.12
C VAL A 738 10.12 -23.84 -47.04
N ALA A 739 9.46 -24.54 -46.12
CA ALA A 739 10.17 -25.32 -45.10
C ALA A 739 11.11 -26.37 -45.70
N ARG A 740 10.65 -27.12 -46.72
CA ARG A 740 11.48 -28.11 -47.44
C ARG A 740 12.65 -27.46 -48.16
N GLN A 741 12.44 -26.32 -48.80
CA GLN A 741 13.52 -25.56 -49.47
C GLN A 741 14.60 -25.08 -48.48
N MET A 742 14.22 -24.82 -47.23
CA MET A 742 15.14 -24.43 -46.16
C MET A 742 15.76 -25.62 -45.41
N GLY A 743 15.53 -26.85 -45.87
CA GLY A 743 16.10 -28.07 -45.30
C GLY A 743 15.41 -28.56 -44.02
N VAL A 744 14.18 -28.13 -43.74
CA VAL A 744 13.39 -28.57 -42.58
C VAL A 744 12.32 -29.57 -43.01
N GLU A 745 12.13 -30.61 -42.22
CA GLU A 745 11.08 -31.61 -42.47
C GLU A 745 9.68 -30.97 -42.41
N ALA A 746 8.83 -31.26 -43.41
CA ALA A 746 7.52 -30.65 -43.53
C ALA A 746 6.41 -31.69 -43.74
N LEU A 747 5.49 -31.77 -42.78
CA LEU A 747 4.39 -32.74 -42.73
C LEU A 747 3.04 -32.05 -42.91
N CYS A 748 2.10 -32.76 -43.53
CA CYS A 748 0.70 -32.38 -43.52
C CYS A 748 -0.07 -33.36 -42.64
N VAL A 749 -0.79 -32.86 -41.64
CA VAL A 749 -1.75 -33.62 -40.84
C VAL A 749 -3.12 -32.97 -41.05
N PRO A 750 -3.90 -33.41 -42.06
CA PRO A 750 -5.19 -32.81 -42.38
C PRO A 750 -6.17 -32.92 -41.22
N HIS A 751 -7.16 -32.04 -41.22
CA HIS A 751 -8.22 -32.06 -40.23
C HIS A 751 -9.08 -33.33 -40.33
N THR A 752 -9.27 -34.00 -39.19
CA THR A 752 -10.21 -35.11 -38.98
C THR A 752 -11.54 -34.62 -38.42
N GLN A 753 -12.65 -35.35 -38.63
CA GLN A 753 -13.97 -34.96 -38.10
C GLN A 753 -13.98 -34.81 -36.57
N ILE A 754 -13.19 -35.64 -35.87
CA ILE A 754 -12.96 -35.53 -34.43
C ILE A 754 -11.63 -34.80 -34.23
N ARG A 755 -11.66 -33.64 -33.56
CA ARG A 755 -10.50 -32.75 -33.38
C ARG A 755 -9.36 -33.45 -32.63
N GLU A 756 -9.69 -34.17 -31.58
CA GLU A 756 -8.75 -34.84 -30.67
C GLU A 756 -7.98 -35.97 -31.38
N GLU A 757 -8.59 -36.64 -32.37
CA GLU A 757 -7.91 -37.66 -33.19
C GLU A 757 -6.85 -37.05 -34.11
N GLY A 758 -7.13 -35.88 -34.69
CA GLY A 758 -6.18 -35.16 -35.53
C GLY A 758 -5.01 -34.61 -34.70
N GLU A 759 -5.31 -34.09 -33.52
CA GLU A 759 -4.31 -33.61 -32.57
C GLU A 759 -3.43 -34.73 -32.02
N ALA A 760 -3.97 -35.95 -31.81
CA ALA A 760 -3.18 -37.12 -31.43
C ALA A 760 -2.10 -37.46 -32.48
N LYS A 761 -2.43 -37.37 -33.78
CA LYS A 761 -1.45 -37.56 -34.88
C LYS A 761 -0.39 -36.47 -34.90
N VAL A 762 -0.76 -35.22 -34.60
CA VAL A 762 0.20 -34.13 -34.45
C VAL A 762 1.13 -34.40 -33.26
N THR A 763 0.60 -34.78 -32.11
CA THR A 763 1.39 -35.18 -30.94
C THR A 763 2.36 -36.31 -31.26
N GLU A 764 1.91 -37.35 -31.97
CA GLU A 764 2.76 -38.48 -32.37
C GLU A 764 3.91 -38.03 -33.29
N ALA A 765 3.61 -37.18 -34.27
CA ALA A 765 4.62 -36.61 -35.17
C ALA A 765 5.65 -35.75 -34.42
N LEU A 766 5.22 -35.00 -33.40
CA LEU A 766 6.11 -34.19 -32.55
C LEU A 766 6.95 -35.06 -31.60
N ARG A 767 6.37 -36.08 -30.97
CA ARG A 767 7.09 -36.98 -30.05
C ARG A 767 8.13 -37.84 -30.75
N SER A 768 7.80 -38.41 -31.90
CA SER A 768 8.73 -39.22 -32.70
C SER A 768 9.99 -38.46 -33.12
N ARG A 769 9.93 -37.12 -33.16
CA ARG A 769 11.05 -36.23 -33.52
C ARG A 769 11.74 -35.60 -32.30
N GLY A 770 11.31 -35.95 -31.09
CA GLY A 770 11.86 -35.41 -29.84
C GLY A 770 11.66 -33.91 -29.71
N ILE A 771 10.50 -33.38 -30.14
CA ILE A 771 10.21 -31.94 -30.03
C ILE A 771 10.07 -31.55 -28.55
N HIS A 772 10.77 -30.48 -28.17
CA HIS A 772 10.75 -29.91 -26.82
C HIS A 772 9.75 -28.74 -26.71
N LEU A 773 9.56 -27.98 -27.79
CA LEU A 773 8.74 -26.76 -27.81
C LEU A 773 7.92 -26.67 -29.12
N ILE A 774 6.67 -26.26 -29.02
CA ILE A 774 5.76 -26.04 -30.15
C ILE A 774 5.59 -24.54 -30.37
N CYS A 775 5.74 -24.08 -31.61
CA CYS A 775 5.49 -22.69 -32.00
C CYS A 775 4.32 -22.62 -32.99
N LEU A 776 3.26 -21.90 -32.62
CA LEU A 776 2.12 -21.63 -33.50
C LEU A 776 2.41 -20.38 -34.31
N ALA A 777 2.86 -20.54 -35.56
CA ALA A 777 3.28 -19.46 -36.43
C ALA A 777 2.23 -19.17 -37.51
N GLY A 778 1.09 -18.61 -37.10
CA GLY A 778 -0.07 -18.43 -37.97
C GLY A 778 -0.90 -19.72 -38.13
N TYR A 779 -1.06 -20.46 -37.03
CA TYR A 779 -1.91 -21.64 -36.96
C TYR A 779 -3.36 -21.23 -36.67
N MET A 780 -4.25 -21.40 -37.65
CA MET A 780 -5.61 -20.85 -37.63
C MET A 780 -6.64 -21.79 -36.99
N ARG A 781 -6.23 -22.58 -36.00
CA ARG A 781 -7.07 -23.59 -35.34
C ARG A 781 -6.99 -23.44 -33.83
N VAL A 782 -8.15 -23.51 -33.17
CA VAL A 782 -8.25 -23.59 -31.71
C VAL A 782 -7.88 -25.00 -31.27
N LEU A 783 -6.87 -25.10 -30.40
CA LEU A 783 -6.39 -26.36 -29.84
C LEU A 783 -7.35 -26.88 -28.77
N SER A 784 -7.51 -28.21 -28.65
CA SER A 784 -8.28 -28.79 -27.54
C SER A 784 -7.59 -28.62 -26.19
N ALA A 785 -8.37 -28.62 -25.11
CA ALA A 785 -7.85 -28.61 -23.75
C ALA A 785 -6.97 -29.84 -23.44
N SER A 786 -7.23 -31.00 -24.07
CA SER A 786 -6.37 -32.19 -23.97
C SER A 786 -4.97 -31.95 -24.52
N PHE A 787 -4.87 -31.38 -25.73
CA PHE A 787 -3.60 -31.10 -26.36
C PHE A 787 -2.78 -30.07 -25.58
N VAL A 788 -3.43 -29.00 -25.09
CA VAL A 788 -2.77 -27.97 -24.29
C VAL A 788 -2.29 -28.52 -22.94
N ARG A 789 -3.06 -29.41 -22.29
CA ARG A 789 -2.62 -30.09 -21.06
C ARG A 789 -1.43 -31.02 -21.30
N GLU A 790 -1.44 -31.75 -22.41
CA GLU A 790 -0.35 -32.66 -22.77
C GLU A 790 0.97 -31.92 -23.01
N TRP A 791 0.89 -30.79 -23.70
CA TRP A 791 2.03 -29.92 -24.01
C TRP A 791 2.09 -28.68 -23.10
N HIS A 792 1.64 -28.82 -21.86
CA HIS A 792 1.60 -27.72 -20.90
C HIS A 792 2.98 -27.07 -20.74
N ASN A 793 3.02 -25.73 -20.74
CA ASN A 793 4.24 -24.89 -20.75
C ASN A 793 5.21 -25.14 -21.91
N ARG A 794 4.77 -25.80 -22.99
CA ARG A 794 5.58 -26.13 -24.17
C ARG A 794 4.96 -25.65 -25.48
N ILE A 795 3.94 -24.80 -25.44
CA ILE A 795 3.32 -24.19 -26.63
C ILE A 795 3.44 -22.67 -26.55
N ILE A 796 4.04 -22.06 -27.57
CA ILE A 796 4.09 -20.61 -27.75
C ILE A 796 3.30 -20.22 -28.99
N ASN A 797 2.48 -19.19 -28.89
CA ASN A 797 1.74 -18.60 -30.00
C ASN A 797 2.27 -17.20 -30.32
N ILE A 798 2.43 -16.90 -31.60
CA ILE A 798 2.79 -15.55 -32.08
C ILE A 798 1.60 -14.92 -32.81
N HIS A 799 1.22 -13.71 -32.39
CA HIS A 799 0.07 -12.98 -32.93
C HIS A 799 0.48 -11.57 -33.38
N PRO A 800 0.03 -11.09 -34.55
CA PRO A 800 0.38 -9.77 -35.09
C PRO A 800 -0.41 -8.61 -34.45
N SER A 801 -0.78 -8.74 -33.18
CA SER A 801 -1.45 -7.68 -32.40
C SER A 801 -1.16 -7.82 -30.89
N LEU A 802 -1.36 -6.73 -30.16
CA LEU A 802 -1.38 -6.71 -28.70
C LEU A 802 -2.74 -7.24 -28.23
N LEU A 803 -2.86 -8.56 -28.06
CA LEU A 803 -4.08 -9.18 -27.54
C LEU A 803 -4.40 -8.64 -26.13
N PRO A 804 -5.69 -8.41 -25.80
CA PRO A 804 -6.89 -8.80 -26.54
C PRO A 804 -7.40 -7.77 -27.58
N SER A 805 -6.66 -6.67 -27.83
CA SER A 805 -7.17 -5.46 -28.49
C SER A 805 -7.69 -5.67 -29.92
N PHE A 806 -6.97 -6.41 -30.76
CA PHE A 806 -7.38 -6.71 -32.13
C PHE A 806 -7.24 -8.22 -32.37
N ARG A 807 -8.37 -8.94 -32.39
CA ARG A 807 -8.41 -10.39 -32.60
C ARG A 807 -8.75 -10.67 -34.06
N GLY A 808 -7.98 -11.52 -34.75
CA GLY A 808 -8.32 -11.98 -36.10
C GLY A 808 -7.18 -11.91 -37.10
N ALA A 809 -7.48 -12.35 -38.33
CA ALA A 809 -6.50 -12.49 -39.42
C ALA A 809 -6.00 -11.14 -39.99
N TYR A 810 -6.72 -10.05 -39.72
CA TYR A 810 -6.45 -8.71 -40.27
C TYR A 810 -6.10 -7.69 -39.19
N ALA A 811 -5.62 -8.13 -38.02
CA ALA A 811 -5.45 -7.30 -36.84
C ALA A 811 -4.62 -6.01 -37.06
N VAL A 812 -3.67 -6.01 -38.00
CA VAL A 812 -2.91 -4.80 -38.38
C VAL A 812 -3.78 -3.79 -39.14
N ARG A 813 -4.63 -4.26 -40.07
CA ARG A 813 -5.60 -3.41 -40.77
C ARG A 813 -6.63 -2.87 -39.78
N ASP A 814 -7.16 -3.74 -38.93
CA ASP A 814 -8.17 -3.36 -37.93
C ASP A 814 -7.64 -2.29 -36.97
N ALA A 815 -6.36 -2.39 -36.56
CA ALA A 815 -5.70 -1.38 -35.74
C ALA A 815 -5.53 -0.03 -36.46
N LEU A 816 -5.22 -0.06 -37.76
CA LEU A 816 -5.08 1.14 -38.58
C LEU A 816 -6.43 1.82 -38.84
N GLU A 817 -7.47 1.05 -39.17
CA GLU A 817 -8.83 1.55 -39.38
C GLU A 817 -9.43 2.13 -38.09
N PHE A 818 -9.12 1.54 -36.93
CA PHE A 818 -9.53 2.08 -35.63
C PHE A 818 -8.76 3.37 -35.24
N GLY A 819 -7.64 3.68 -35.90
CA GLY A 819 -6.78 4.80 -35.52
C GLY A 819 -6.00 4.55 -34.22
N ALA A 820 -5.59 3.31 -33.96
CA ALA A 820 -4.86 2.94 -32.75
C ALA A 820 -3.51 3.67 -32.67
N LYS A 821 -3.30 4.44 -31.59
CA LYS A 821 -2.01 5.13 -31.34
C LYS A 821 -0.85 4.18 -31.00
N VAL A 822 -1.17 2.96 -30.57
CA VAL A 822 -0.21 1.91 -30.23
C VAL A 822 -0.71 0.60 -30.81
N THR A 823 0.12 -0.04 -31.62
CA THR A 823 -0.05 -1.41 -32.12
C THR A 823 1.27 -2.16 -31.98
N GLY A 824 1.28 -3.47 -32.23
CA GLY A 824 2.48 -4.29 -32.06
C GLY A 824 2.18 -5.78 -32.25
N CYS A 825 3.07 -6.65 -31.79
CA CYS A 825 2.86 -8.09 -31.80
C CYS A 825 3.00 -8.69 -30.40
N SER A 826 2.43 -9.88 -30.21
CA SER A 826 2.52 -10.64 -28.96
C SER A 826 3.04 -12.04 -29.22
N ALA A 827 3.91 -12.50 -28.32
CA ALA A 827 4.32 -13.91 -28.21
C ALA A 827 3.97 -14.38 -26.80
N HIS A 828 3.16 -15.44 -26.67
CA HIS A 828 2.66 -15.91 -25.37
C HIS A 828 2.58 -17.42 -25.27
N PHE A 829 2.71 -17.95 -24.06
CA PHE A 829 2.42 -19.35 -23.79
C PHE A 829 0.91 -19.62 -23.88
N VAL A 830 0.55 -20.75 -24.49
CA VAL A 830 -0.84 -21.19 -24.60
C VAL A 830 -1.21 -22.01 -23.36
N ASP A 831 -2.32 -21.64 -22.73
CA ASP A 831 -2.87 -22.34 -21.56
C ASP A 831 -4.37 -22.65 -21.77
N VAL A 832 -4.92 -23.52 -20.91
CA VAL A 832 -6.32 -23.98 -20.92
C VAL A 832 -7.27 -22.89 -20.40
N SER A 833 -6.78 -22.03 -19.52
CA SER A 833 -7.50 -20.82 -19.09
C SER A 833 -7.48 -19.81 -20.25
N ALA A 834 -8.60 -19.18 -20.58
CA ALA A 834 -8.68 -18.19 -21.67
C ALA A 834 -7.88 -16.88 -21.42
N ALA A 835 -6.99 -16.88 -20.41
CA ALA A 835 -6.13 -15.79 -20.02
C ALA A 835 -4.75 -15.91 -20.72
N ILE A 836 -4.26 -14.79 -21.25
CA ILE A 836 -2.89 -14.70 -21.76
C ILE A 836 -1.96 -14.73 -20.55
N CYS A 837 -1.38 -15.88 -20.22
CA CYS A 837 -0.67 -16.01 -18.95
C CYS A 837 0.63 -15.20 -18.90
N TYR A 838 1.41 -15.13 -19.98
CA TYR A 838 2.66 -14.36 -20.03
C TYR A 838 3.02 -14.00 -21.48
N GLY A 839 3.07 -12.71 -21.81
CA GLY A 839 3.39 -12.25 -23.16
C GLY A 839 4.52 -11.23 -23.20
N ILE A 840 5.43 -11.35 -24.18
CA ILE A 840 6.34 -10.25 -24.55
C ILE A 840 5.56 -9.34 -25.49
N LEU A 841 5.37 -8.07 -25.08
CA LEU A 841 4.78 -7.03 -25.91
C LEU A 841 5.92 -6.31 -26.63
N VAL A 842 6.02 -6.51 -27.95
CA VAL A 842 6.96 -5.75 -28.77
C VAL A 842 6.20 -4.55 -29.33
N LYS A 843 6.52 -3.37 -28.81
CA LYS A 843 5.99 -2.09 -29.26
C LYS A 843 6.80 -1.68 -30.50
N SER A 844 6.15 -1.56 -31.65
CA SER A 844 6.76 -1.01 -32.87
C SER A 844 6.71 0.50 -32.87
#